data_AF-A0A2U9R3W3-F1
#
_entry.id   AF-A0A2U9R3W3-F1
#
_cell.length_a   1.000
_cell.length_b   1.000
_cell.length_c   1.000
_cell.angle_alpha   90.00
_cell.angle_beta   90.00
_cell.angle_gamma   90.00
#
_symmetry.space_group_name_H-M   'P 1'
#
loop_
_entity.id
_entity.type
_entity.pdbx_description
1 polymer ?
#
loop_
_entity_poly.entity_id
_entity_poly.type
_entity_poly.pdbx_seq_one_letter_code
_entity_poly.pdbx_strand_id
1 'polypeptide(L)'
;MLHQHFEPQNSSKLLYFIFVAAAILCLTLLASIKSIYSSVSPDGKHLVVPHENNLGYANSHYFEEVKHITETEGKYYFQEIHDKDSKPLQTKQDEEFDSSIRDIKHAIEREEQKVHLLKHENNYLVEELNALEQIIDVVVEKLVSFTSNKSVDARNDLIQNLLANTSEEIQFGSIYGKEWKSHKKQVMEFIYEDSLNDTLLPERSEYFTNIFQLILANKPNIRPLSHYMNGRISNAVYANRQTTPCLTVDELSSHLILEDSDVQALQDTHHRFVRTLSSIYPNDIYEPGTRGIVYVGGKESSWSIMLSIMNIRDSGCNLPVEVLIPSYHEYSLDMCKNVYPRYNARCLFLPGLISGKVRHRNKIHRHQYKSVALALSSFEEVLLLDADNYLLDNPEKLFYSKPFQENGMVTWPDLWKRTTHPRFYTIIGKEITTDTERRVYGYTEYGQRFTQVCEKEEDVPLHQLEGTMADPSSDSSQLLISKREHIGTIILSMYYNTYGPEYYYPILSQGASGQGDKETFIAAAHALDKKYYTVKKMPEFVGSLVQEKWRANAMAQFDATEDYEIAERYRDSTEEVAEQPAVLLLHVKSRELHPWRKYHDERVPHKGVTGRSRLYGDEFPNVAKYDFELETWRNMEKLLCEDKIRFHVFEREGVSTEEACREVLEQIAYLESNSM
;
A
#
# COMPACT_ATOMS: atom_id res chain seq x y z
N MET A 1 -46.17 -53.62 -15.14
CA MET A 1 -45.36 -54.69 -14.54
C MET A 1 -44.10 -54.05 -14.00
N LEU A 2 -43.86 -54.27 -12.70
CA LEU A 2 -42.56 -54.25 -12.01
C LEU A 2 -41.86 -52.87 -11.87
N HIS A 3 -41.33 -52.45 -10.72
CA HIS A 3 -41.01 -53.16 -9.48
C HIS A 3 -40.96 -52.19 -8.28
N GLN A 4 -41.33 -52.73 -7.12
CA GLN A 4 -41.07 -52.23 -5.76
C GLN A 4 -39.56 -52.15 -5.46
N HIS A 5 -39.10 -51.18 -4.65
CA HIS A 5 -38.60 -51.42 -3.29
C HIS A 5 -37.98 -50.19 -2.60
N PHE A 6 -38.37 -50.05 -1.33
CA PHE A 6 -37.65 -49.64 -0.10
C PHE A 6 -36.85 -48.31 0.00
N GLU A 7 -37.28 -47.52 1.01
CA GLU A 7 -36.50 -46.72 2.00
C GLU A 7 -35.10 -47.30 2.35
N PRO A 8 -34.10 -46.53 2.90
CA PRO A 8 -34.28 -45.52 3.95
C PRO A 8 -33.35 -44.27 4.00
N GLN A 9 -33.79 -43.33 4.86
CA GLN A 9 -33.15 -42.24 5.61
C GLN A 9 -31.61 -42.20 5.78
N ASN A 10 -30.98 -41.00 5.64
CA ASN A 10 -30.14 -40.34 6.69
C ASN A 10 -29.36 -39.04 6.29
N SER A 11 -29.49 -38.49 5.09
CA SER A 11 -28.65 -37.35 4.63
C SER A 11 -29.04 -35.96 5.17
N SER A 12 -30.28 -35.75 5.62
CA SER A 12 -30.73 -34.47 6.19
C SER A 12 -30.36 -34.28 7.66
N LYS A 13 -30.05 -35.36 8.39
CA LYS A 13 -29.42 -35.26 9.73
C LYS A 13 -27.94 -34.87 9.61
N LEU A 14 -27.26 -35.28 8.54
CA LEU A 14 -25.83 -35.01 8.34
C LEU A 14 -25.55 -33.53 8.00
N LEU A 15 -26.40 -32.90 7.17
CA LEU A 15 -26.28 -31.46 6.87
C LEU A 15 -26.56 -30.59 8.12
N TYR A 16 -27.51 -31.01 8.96
CA TYR A 16 -27.80 -30.40 10.26
C TYR A 16 -26.61 -30.53 11.23
N PHE A 17 -25.95 -31.71 11.29
CA PHE A 17 -24.76 -31.90 12.12
C PHE A 17 -23.55 -31.09 11.62
N ILE A 18 -23.38 -30.91 10.30
CA ILE A 18 -22.29 -30.08 9.72
C ILE A 18 -22.50 -28.60 10.03
N PHE A 19 -23.74 -28.10 9.95
CA PHE A 19 -24.06 -26.72 10.30
C PHE A 19 -23.92 -26.44 11.80
N VAL A 20 -24.37 -27.37 12.65
CA VAL A 20 -24.22 -27.28 14.12
C VAL A 20 -22.75 -27.38 14.52
N ALA A 21 -21.94 -28.20 13.84
CA ALA A 21 -20.49 -28.30 14.08
C ALA A 21 -19.73 -27.03 13.64
N ALA A 22 -20.06 -26.45 12.49
CA ALA A 22 -19.47 -25.19 12.02
C ALA A 22 -19.83 -24.01 12.95
N ALA A 23 -21.06 -23.98 13.48
CA ALA A 23 -21.49 -23.00 14.47
C ALA A 23 -20.78 -23.18 15.83
N ILE A 24 -20.61 -24.42 16.31
CA ILE A 24 -19.84 -24.73 17.53
C ILE A 24 -18.36 -24.38 17.35
N LEU A 25 -17.77 -24.57 16.16
CA LEU A 25 -16.40 -24.18 15.83
C LEU A 25 -16.21 -22.65 15.86
N CYS A 26 -17.14 -21.90 15.25
CA CYS A 26 -17.13 -20.43 15.31
C CYS A 26 -17.31 -19.92 16.75
N LEU A 27 -18.20 -20.53 17.55
CA LEU A 27 -18.43 -20.14 18.94
C LEU A 27 -17.25 -20.48 19.86
N THR A 28 -16.55 -21.58 19.62
CA THR A 28 -15.34 -21.96 20.37
C THR A 28 -14.12 -21.14 19.96
N LEU A 29 -13.98 -20.74 18.68
CA LEU A 29 -13.00 -19.74 18.23
C LEU A 29 -13.25 -18.39 18.89
N LEU A 30 -14.51 -17.93 18.92
CA LEU A 30 -14.89 -16.66 19.54
C LEU A 30 -14.72 -16.67 21.07
N ALA A 31 -15.05 -17.79 21.75
CA ALA A 31 -14.81 -17.95 23.18
C ALA A 31 -13.30 -17.99 23.52
N SER A 32 -12.48 -18.57 22.64
CA SER A 32 -11.02 -18.58 22.78
C SER A 32 -10.41 -17.20 22.56
N ILE A 33 -10.89 -16.46 21.55
CA ILE A 33 -10.53 -15.05 21.31
C ILE A 33 -10.95 -14.17 22.51
N LYS A 34 -12.11 -14.42 23.11
CA LYS A 34 -12.61 -13.69 24.29
C LYS A 34 -11.87 -14.05 25.59
N SER A 35 -11.38 -15.30 25.73
CA SER A 35 -10.50 -15.72 26.83
C SER A 35 -9.10 -15.09 26.72
N ILE A 36 -8.62 -14.86 25.49
CA ILE A 36 -7.35 -14.17 25.21
C ILE A 36 -7.46 -12.67 25.50
N TYR A 37 -8.64 -12.06 25.27
CA TYR A 37 -8.86 -10.62 25.50
C TYR A 37 -9.32 -10.24 26.91
N SER A 38 -9.69 -11.19 27.76
CA SER A 38 -10.15 -10.93 29.15
C SER A 38 -9.07 -11.10 30.22
N SER A 39 -7.82 -11.37 29.83
CA SER A 39 -6.71 -11.52 30.77
C SER A 39 -5.65 -10.42 30.60
N VAL A 40 -5.67 -9.52 31.60
CA VAL A 40 -4.57 -8.69 32.14
C VAL A 40 -4.71 -7.16 31.95
N SER A 41 -4.92 -6.51 33.10
CA SER A 41 -4.72 -5.08 33.42
C SER A 41 -3.78 -5.03 34.65
N PRO A 42 -3.04 -3.94 34.89
CA PRO A 42 -1.60 -3.94 35.22
C PRO A 42 -1.19 -4.23 36.69
N ASP A 43 -2.04 -4.89 37.48
CA ASP A 43 -1.81 -5.08 38.92
C ASP A 43 -1.98 -6.55 39.37
N GLY A 44 -2.30 -7.45 38.43
CA GLY A 44 -2.29 -8.90 38.64
C GLY A 44 -3.27 -9.51 39.66
N LYS A 45 -4.15 -8.74 40.35
CA LYS A 45 -4.94 -9.31 41.47
C LYS A 45 -6.46 -9.15 41.49
N HIS A 46 -7.12 -8.27 40.71
CA HIS A 46 -8.60 -8.23 40.69
C HIS A 46 -9.23 -7.80 39.35
N LEU A 47 -10.36 -8.44 38.99
CA LEU A 47 -11.22 -8.14 37.84
C LEU A 47 -11.97 -6.81 38.04
N VAL A 48 -11.69 -5.80 37.22
CA VAL A 48 -12.52 -4.60 37.09
C VAL A 48 -13.18 -4.62 35.72
N VAL A 49 -14.52 -4.67 35.74
CA VAL A 49 -15.39 -4.52 34.58
C VAL A 49 -15.25 -3.08 34.07
N PRO A 50 -14.96 -2.82 32.78
CA PRO A 50 -15.07 -1.48 32.25
C PRO A 50 -16.54 -1.05 32.29
N HIS A 51 -16.76 0.13 32.88
CA HIS A 51 -18.03 0.85 32.80
C HIS A 51 -18.60 0.82 31.37
N GLU A 52 -19.88 0.47 31.29
CA GLU A 52 -20.74 0.61 30.11
C GLU A 52 -20.58 2.03 29.53
N ASN A 53 -19.91 2.14 28.37
CA ASN A 53 -20.15 3.16 27.33
C ASN A 53 -19.17 3.11 26.15
N ASN A 54 -18.22 2.17 26.08
CA ASN A 54 -17.36 1.97 24.90
C ASN A 54 -17.47 0.57 24.25
N LEU A 55 -18.49 -0.22 24.62
CA LEU A 55 -18.80 -1.54 24.01
C LEU A 55 -19.98 -1.47 23.01
N GLY A 56 -20.50 -0.27 22.74
CA GLY A 56 -21.70 -0.05 21.93
C GLY A 56 -21.50 0.08 20.42
N TYR A 57 -20.26 0.19 19.91
CA TYR A 57 -20.04 0.46 18.48
C TYR A 57 -19.49 -0.71 17.65
N ALA A 58 -18.86 -1.71 18.28
CA ALA A 58 -18.38 -2.92 17.57
C ALA A 58 -19.41 -4.07 17.55
N ASN A 59 -20.50 -3.95 18.31
CA ASN A 59 -21.47 -5.03 18.49
C ASN A 59 -22.81 -4.85 17.74
N SER A 60 -23.15 -3.67 17.21
CA SER A 60 -24.43 -3.49 16.49
C SER A 60 -24.35 -3.86 15.01
N HIS A 61 -23.24 -3.53 14.34
CA HIS A 61 -23.08 -3.78 12.90
C HIS A 61 -23.00 -5.27 12.56
N TYR A 62 -22.31 -6.06 13.40
CA TYR A 62 -22.15 -7.51 13.20
C TYR A 62 -23.42 -8.31 13.55
N PHE A 63 -24.24 -7.81 14.48
CA PHE A 63 -25.51 -8.44 14.84
C PHE A 63 -26.64 -8.11 13.86
N GLU A 64 -26.70 -6.89 13.31
CA GLU A 64 -27.72 -6.55 12.30
C GLU A 64 -27.45 -7.20 10.94
N GLU A 65 -26.19 -7.38 10.55
CA GLU A 65 -25.82 -8.05 9.28
C GLU A 65 -26.10 -9.56 9.34
N VAL A 66 -25.83 -10.20 10.48
CA VAL A 66 -26.20 -11.61 10.73
C VAL A 66 -27.71 -11.78 10.85
N LYS A 67 -28.42 -10.84 11.51
CA LYS A 67 -29.89 -10.84 11.61
C LYS A 67 -30.55 -10.66 10.24
N HIS A 68 -30.02 -9.77 9.39
CA HIS A 68 -30.47 -9.55 8.02
C HIS A 68 -30.26 -10.79 7.13
N ILE A 69 -29.13 -11.49 7.25
CA ILE A 69 -28.89 -12.76 6.53
C ILE A 69 -29.89 -13.84 6.99
N THR A 70 -30.16 -13.96 8.29
CA THR A 70 -31.14 -14.94 8.80
C THR A 70 -32.61 -14.61 8.55
N GLU A 71 -33.02 -13.33 8.54
CA GLU A 71 -34.42 -12.92 8.40
C GLU A 71 -34.84 -12.71 6.93
N THR A 72 -33.90 -12.47 6.01
CA THR A 72 -34.19 -12.19 4.59
C THR A 72 -33.92 -13.39 3.67
N GLU A 73 -32.89 -14.21 3.90
CA GLU A 73 -32.62 -15.40 3.06
C GLU A 73 -33.38 -16.65 3.53
N GLY A 74 -33.81 -16.70 4.80
CA GLY A 74 -34.60 -17.81 5.33
C GLY A 74 -36.08 -17.85 4.87
N LYS A 75 -36.60 -16.78 4.27
CA LYS A 75 -38.02 -16.67 3.89
C LYS A 75 -38.36 -17.09 2.47
N TYR A 76 -37.37 -17.22 1.57
CA TYR A 76 -37.61 -17.62 0.19
C TYR A 76 -37.63 -19.13 -0.05
N TYR A 77 -37.26 -19.95 0.94
CA TYR A 77 -37.11 -21.40 0.76
C TYR A 77 -38.32 -22.26 1.18
N PHE A 78 -39.44 -21.65 1.58
CA PHE A 78 -40.60 -22.37 2.14
C PHE A 78 -41.81 -22.53 1.19
N GLN A 79 -41.68 -22.26 -0.11
CA GLN A 79 -42.85 -22.34 -1.02
C GLN A 79 -42.77 -23.28 -2.22
N GLU A 80 -41.67 -24.01 -2.47
CA GLU A 80 -41.57 -24.79 -3.72
C GLU A 80 -40.96 -26.20 -3.60
N ILE A 81 -41.24 -26.92 -2.51
CA ILE A 81 -41.10 -28.39 -2.47
C ILE A 81 -42.39 -28.99 -1.92
N HIS A 82 -43.46 -28.84 -2.69
CA HIS A 82 -44.47 -29.88 -2.81
C HIS A 82 -44.25 -30.51 -4.20
N ASP A 83 -44.07 -31.82 -4.21
CA ASP A 83 -44.14 -32.75 -5.35
C ASP A 83 -42.83 -33.23 -6.03
N LYS A 84 -42.29 -34.30 -5.43
CA LYS A 84 -42.02 -35.66 -5.98
C LYS A 84 -40.87 -35.93 -6.99
N ASP A 85 -39.93 -36.76 -6.49
CA ASP A 85 -39.46 -38.08 -6.98
C ASP A 85 -39.06 -38.26 -8.47
N SER A 86 -37.98 -38.96 -8.89
CA SER A 86 -36.98 -39.81 -8.21
C SER A 86 -35.98 -40.42 -9.25
N LYS A 87 -34.84 -40.97 -8.76
CA LYS A 87 -34.00 -42.10 -9.27
C LYS A 87 -32.60 -41.83 -9.92
N PRO A 88 -31.63 -42.80 -9.82
CA PRO A 88 -30.24 -42.55 -9.39
C PRO A 88 -29.15 -42.84 -10.43
N LEU A 89 -27.91 -42.40 -10.16
CA LEU A 89 -26.67 -42.93 -10.76
C LEU A 89 -25.50 -42.86 -9.76
N GLN A 90 -24.74 -43.95 -9.68
CA GLN A 90 -23.40 -44.04 -9.06
C GLN A 90 -22.38 -43.17 -9.81
N THR A 91 -21.26 -42.85 -9.13
CA THR A 91 -19.95 -42.32 -9.60
C THR A 91 -19.65 -40.84 -9.36
N LYS A 92 -18.35 -40.53 -9.14
CA LYS A 92 -17.70 -39.21 -8.91
C LYS A 92 -17.89 -38.48 -7.58
N GLN A 93 -19.07 -38.52 -6.97
CA GLN A 93 -19.33 -37.72 -5.75
C GLN A 93 -18.56 -38.19 -4.52
N ASP A 94 -18.29 -39.49 -4.38
CA ASP A 94 -17.52 -40.02 -3.23
C ASP A 94 -16.02 -39.66 -3.30
N GLU A 95 -15.44 -39.50 -4.50
CA GLU A 95 -14.05 -39.06 -4.68
C GLU A 95 -13.86 -37.55 -4.46
N GLU A 96 -14.84 -36.73 -4.89
CA GLU A 96 -14.90 -35.30 -4.57
C GLU A 96 -15.17 -35.04 -3.09
N PHE A 97 -15.98 -35.89 -2.44
CA PHE A 97 -16.24 -35.85 -1.00
C PHE A 97 -14.99 -36.15 -0.19
N ASP A 98 -14.24 -37.19 -0.55
CA ASP A 98 -12.95 -37.51 0.09
C ASP A 98 -11.89 -36.44 -0.17
N SER A 99 -11.91 -35.76 -1.32
CA SER A 99 -11.05 -34.60 -1.59
C SER A 99 -11.39 -33.43 -0.68
N SER A 100 -12.68 -33.09 -0.57
CA SER A 100 -13.15 -31.97 0.24
C SER A 100 -12.88 -32.19 1.74
N ILE A 101 -12.99 -33.43 2.23
CA ILE A 101 -12.62 -33.81 3.60
C ILE A 101 -11.11 -33.67 3.83
N ARG A 102 -10.27 -34.01 2.85
CA ARG A 102 -8.81 -33.81 2.92
C ARG A 102 -8.44 -32.33 2.94
N ASP A 103 -9.09 -31.51 2.12
CA ASP A 103 -8.86 -30.07 2.05
C ASP A 103 -9.27 -29.35 3.34
N ILE A 104 -10.40 -29.76 3.94
CA ILE A 104 -10.85 -29.25 5.25
C ILE A 104 -9.88 -29.67 6.35
N LYS A 105 -9.39 -30.91 6.37
CA LYS A 105 -8.38 -31.35 7.34
C LYS A 105 -7.08 -30.54 7.22
N HIS A 106 -6.60 -30.29 6.00
CA HIS A 106 -5.42 -29.43 5.79
C HIS A 106 -5.67 -27.96 6.13
N ALA A 107 -6.89 -27.46 5.97
CA ALA A 107 -7.25 -26.12 6.46
C ALA A 107 -7.23 -26.07 8.00
N ILE A 108 -7.76 -27.10 8.67
CA ILE A 108 -7.72 -27.24 10.14
C ILE A 108 -6.28 -27.31 10.64
N GLU A 109 -5.43 -28.16 10.07
CA GLU A 109 -4.01 -28.29 10.46
C GLU A 109 -3.23 -26.98 10.27
N ARG A 110 -3.51 -26.22 9.19
CA ARG A 110 -2.90 -24.90 8.95
C ARG A 110 -3.35 -23.85 9.97
N GLU A 111 -4.62 -23.83 10.33
CA GLU A 111 -5.12 -22.91 11.36
C GLU A 111 -4.68 -23.32 12.76
N GLU A 112 -4.57 -24.62 13.06
CA GLU A 112 -3.97 -25.12 14.30
C GLU A 112 -2.49 -24.74 14.41
N GLN A 113 -1.72 -24.80 13.32
CA GLN A 113 -0.35 -24.30 13.27
C GLN A 113 -0.27 -22.79 13.49
N LYS A 114 -1.18 -22.00 12.90
CA LYS A 114 -1.25 -20.55 13.14
C LYS A 114 -1.63 -20.22 14.59
N VAL A 115 -2.57 -20.95 15.17
CA VAL A 115 -2.94 -20.82 16.59
C VAL A 115 -1.79 -21.26 17.49
N HIS A 116 -1.04 -22.28 17.12
CA HIS A 116 0.15 -22.71 17.85
C HIS A 116 1.28 -21.67 17.76
N LEU A 117 1.51 -21.07 16.58
CA LEU A 117 2.43 -19.96 16.37
C LEU A 117 2.01 -18.73 17.18
N LEU A 118 0.73 -18.36 17.14
CA LEU A 118 0.18 -17.26 17.94
C LEU A 118 0.27 -17.53 19.44
N LYS A 119 0.02 -18.77 19.90
CA LYS A 119 0.24 -19.16 21.31
C LYS A 119 1.71 -19.06 21.69
N HIS A 120 2.62 -19.42 20.80
CA HIS A 120 4.06 -19.32 21.03
C HIS A 120 4.52 -17.85 21.06
N GLU A 121 4.01 -17.00 20.17
CA GLU A 121 4.25 -15.55 20.18
C GLU A 121 3.64 -14.87 21.41
N ASN A 122 2.47 -15.31 21.87
CA ASN A 122 1.83 -14.75 23.06
C ASN A 122 2.54 -15.20 24.35
N ASN A 123 2.99 -16.46 24.41
CA ASN A 123 3.84 -16.94 25.52
C ASN A 123 5.18 -16.21 25.54
N TYR A 124 5.77 -15.91 24.38
CA TYR A 124 6.97 -15.08 24.25
C TYR A 124 6.75 -13.65 24.79
N LEU A 125 5.62 -13.02 24.46
CA LEU A 125 5.28 -11.69 24.95
C LEU A 125 5.00 -11.68 26.47
N VAL A 126 4.39 -12.74 27.00
CA VAL A 126 4.19 -12.93 28.44
C VAL A 126 5.52 -13.15 29.18
N GLU A 127 6.46 -13.88 28.59
CA GLU A 127 7.81 -14.03 29.13
C GLU A 127 8.60 -12.71 29.11
N GLU A 128 8.50 -11.91 28.04
CA GLU A 128 9.08 -10.55 27.99
C GLU A 128 8.46 -9.60 29.03
N LEU A 129 7.14 -9.66 29.23
CA LEU A 129 6.44 -8.87 30.24
C LEU A 129 6.84 -9.26 31.66
N ASN A 130 6.96 -10.56 31.95
CA ASN A 130 7.42 -11.06 33.25
C ASN A 130 8.89 -10.70 33.52
N ALA A 131 9.74 -10.70 32.49
CA ALA A 131 11.12 -10.25 32.61
C ALA A 131 11.22 -8.74 32.88
N LEU A 132 10.34 -7.94 32.27
CA LEU A 132 10.22 -6.50 32.53
C LEU A 132 9.68 -6.21 33.94
N GLU A 133 8.71 -6.98 34.45
CA GLU A 133 8.21 -6.86 35.83
C GLU A 133 9.32 -7.13 36.86
N GLN A 134 10.14 -8.15 36.67
CA GLN A 134 11.27 -8.43 37.57
C GLN A 134 12.30 -7.29 37.59
N ILE A 135 12.52 -6.63 36.45
CA ILE A 135 13.40 -5.45 36.37
C ILE A 135 12.77 -4.26 37.11
N ILE A 136 11.46 -4.05 36.95
CA ILE A 136 10.72 -2.99 37.64
C ILE A 136 10.75 -3.21 39.16
N ASP A 137 10.55 -4.44 39.63
CA ASP A 137 10.60 -4.76 41.06
C ASP A 137 11.98 -4.49 41.67
N VAL A 138 13.07 -4.86 40.99
CA VAL A 138 14.44 -4.55 41.43
C VAL A 138 14.72 -3.04 41.46
N VAL A 139 14.20 -2.31 40.48
CA VAL A 139 14.33 -0.84 40.42
C VAL A 139 13.53 -0.19 41.54
N VAL A 140 12.31 -0.66 41.81
CA VAL A 140 11.45 -0.19 42.90
C VAL A 140 12.07 -0.49 44.27
N GLU A 141 12.59 -1.70 44.48
CA GLU A 141 13.23 -2.10 45.75
C GLU A 141 14.49 -1.27 46.02
N LYS A 142 15.29 -0.99 44.98
CA LYS A 142 16.45 -0.09 45.09
C LYS A 142 16.05 1.37 45.31
N LEU A 143 15.01 1.87 44.66
CA LEU A 143 14.49 3.23 44.90
C LEU A 143 13.93 3.40 46.32
N VAL A 144 13.23 2.39 46.84
CA VAL A 144 12.74 2.36 48.22
C VAL A 144 13.89 2.34 49.22
N SER A 145 14.97 1.60 48.94
CA SER A 145 16.18 1.64 49.78
C SER A 145 16.90 3.01 49.75
N PHE A 146 16.86 3.72 48.62
CA PHE A 146 17.58 4.98 48.41
C PHE A 146 16.87 6.22 48.97
N THR A 147 15.55 6.19 49.10
CA THR A 147 14.80 7.29 49.77
C THR A 147 15.11 7.41 51.27
N SER A 148 15.87 6.45 51.83
CA SER A 148 16.30 6.45 53.23
C SER A 148 17.73 6.99 53.47
N ASN A 149 18.56 7.28 52.46
CA ASN A 149 19.90 7.83 52.69
C ASN A 149 20.41 8.78 51.58
N LYS A 150 20.87 9.96 52.01
CA LYS A 150 21.34 11.07 51.17
C LYS A 150 22.71 10.82 50.55
N SER A 151 22.88 11.09 49.25
CA SER A 151 24.05 11.76 48.62
C SER A 151 23.85 11.86 47.10
N VAL A 152 24.22 13.00 46.49
CA VAL A 152 24.12 13.28 45.05
C VAL A 152 25.17 12.51 44.22
N ASP A 153 26.31 12.17 44.81
CA ASP A 153 27.41 11.49 44.10
C ASP A 153 27.08 10.01 43.80
N ALA A 154 26.32 9.35 44.68
CA ALA A 154 25.88 7.97 44.47
C ALA A 154 24.84 7.82 43.33
N ARG A 155 24.18 8.91 42.94
CA ARG A 155 23.21 8.95 41.84
C ARG A 155 23.89 8.88 40.47
N ASN A 156 25.09 9.44 40.34
CA ASN A 156 25.86 9.39 39.09
C ASN A 156 26.52 8.01 38.88
N ASP A 157 27.00 7.36 39.96
CA ASP A 157 27.51 5.99 39.89
C ASP A 157 26.42 4.95 39.60
N LEU A 158 25.19 5.19 40.06
CA LEU A 158 24.03 4.33 39.73
C LEU A 158 23.62 4.48 38.26
N ILE A 159 23.66 5.69 37.69
CA ILE A 159 23.36 5.91 36.26
C ILE A 159 24.43 5.21 35.39
N GLN A 160 25.71 5.31 35.76
CA GLN A 160 26.78 4.61 35.04
C GLN A 160 26.68 3.08 35.17
N ASN A 161 26.32 2.55 36.34
CA ASN A 161 26.13 1.11 36.52
C ASN A 161 24.82 0.56 35.90
N LEU A 162 23.75 1.36 35.86
CA LEU A 162 22.52 0.99 35.14
C LEU A 162 22.76 0.99 33.62
N LEU A 163 23.53 1.96 33.10
CA LEU A 163 23.94 1.97 31.70
C LEU A 163 24.86 0.78 31.36
N ALA A 164 25.74 0.37 32.27
CA ALA A 164 26.60 -0.81 32.13
C ALA A 164 25.84 -2.15 32.23
N ASN A 165 24.75 -2.23 33.01
CA ASN A 165 23.93 -3.45 33.11
C ASN A 165 22.81 -3.54 32.06
N THR A 166 22.43 -2.44 31.40
CA THR A 166 21.57 -2.49 30.20
C THR A 166 22.27 -3.08 28.97
N SER A 167 23.59 -3.34 29.06
CA SER A 167 24.37 -4.00 28.01
C SER A 167 24.46 -5.53 28.11
N GLU A 168 23.88 -6.19 29.13
CA GLU A 168 23.87 -7.66 29.22
C GLU A 168 22.47 -8.29 29.11
N GLU A 169 22.19 -8.73 27.88
CA GLU A 169 21.64 -10.04 27.52
C GLU A 169 20.38 -10.60 28.23
N ILE A 170 19.22 -10.49 27.56
CA ILE A 170 18.16 -11.50 27.67
C ILE A 170 18.64 -12.78 26.96
N GLN A 171 18.76 -13.89 27.70
CA GLN A 171 19.17 -15.21 27.20
C GLN A 171 18.02 -15.90 26.47
N PHE A 172 18.00 -15.78 25.14
CA PHE A 172 17.23 -16.65 24.24
C PHE A 172 17.96 -17.97 23.99
N GLY A 173 17.20 -19.06 23.81
CA GLY A 173 17.64 -20.44 23.60
C GLY A 173 18.98 -20.56 22.86
N SER A 174 19.93 -21.24 23.52
CA SER A 174 21.38 -21.05 23.37
C SER A 174 22.02 -21.30 21.99
N ILE A 175 21.28 -21.81 21.01
CA ILE A 175 21.76 -22.09 19.65
C ILE A 175 21.22 -21.02 18.68
N TYR A 176 19.90 -20.90 18.54
CA TYR A 176 19.26 -19.90 17.67
C TYR A 176 19.40 -18.46 18.19
N GLY A 177 19.44 -18.26 19.52
CA GLY A 177 19.62 -16.94 20.12
C GLY A 177 20.99 -16.32 19.86
N LYS A 178 22.05 -17.14 19.78
CA LYS A 178 23.40 -16.67 19.45
C LYS A 178 23.53 -16.32 17.97
N GLU A 179 22.98 -17.15 17.08
CA GLU A 179 22.97 -16.88 15.63
C GLU A 179 22.12 -15.65 15.31
N TRP A 180 20.94 -15.50 15.91
CA TRP A 180 20.10 -14.31 15.75
C TRP A 180 20.77 -13.04 16.28
N LYS A 181 21.37 -13.09 17.48
CA LYS A 181 22.13 -11.96 18.04
C LYS A 181 23.33 -11.61 17.15
N SER A 182 24.02 -12.62 16.61
CA SER A 182 25.15 -12.43 15.70
C SER A 182 24.72 -11.81 14.37
N HIS A 183 23.65 -12.33 13.75
CA HIS A 183 23.12 -11.81 12.49
C HIS A 183 22.59 -10.39 12.64
N LYS A 184 21.80 -10.13 13.70
CA LYS A 184 21.31 -8.79 14.02
C LYS A 184 22.44 -7.80 14.25
N LYS A 185 23.48 -8.22 14.96
CA LYS A 185 24.68 -7.41 15.17
C LYS A 185 25.33 -7.06 13.84
N GLN A 186 25.56 -8.04 12.96
CA GLN A 186 26.13 -7.81 11.62
C GLN A 186 25.29 -6.85 10.77
N VAL A 187 23.97 -7.02 10.77
CA VAL A 187 23.05 -6.12 10.05
C VAL A 187 23.15 -4.70 10.57
N MET A 188 23.10 -4.52 11.90
CA MET A 188 23.15 -3.18 12.50
C MET A 188 24.53 -2.53 12.35
N GLU A 189 25.61 -3.29 12.43
CA GLU A 189 26.98 -2.81 12.14
C GLU A 189 27.09 -2.32 10.70
N PHE A 190 26.59 -3.10 9.72
CA PHE A 190 26.59 -2.68 8.32
C PHE A 190 25.73 -1.43 8.09
N ILE A 191 24.52 -1.37 8.67
CA ILE A 191 23.65 -0.18 8.57
C ILE A 191 24.37 1.05 9.14
N TYR A 192 25.04 0.91 10.29
CA TYR A 192 25.81 2.00 10.87
C TYR A 192 26.95 2.43 9.97
N GLU A 193 27.77 1.49 9.47
CA GLU A 193 28.87 1.81 8.57
C GLU A 193 28.40 2.47 7.26
N ASP A 194 27.33 1.96 6.64
CA ASP A 194 26.75 2.53 5.43
C ASP A 194 26.19 3.94 5.66
N SER A 195 25.61 4.18 6.83
CA SER A 195 25.08 5.49 7.22
C SER A 195 26.15 6.59 7.29
N LEU A 196 27.42 6.22 7.50
CA LEU A 196 28.54 7.18 7.53
C LEU A 196 28.87 7.75 6.15
N ASN A 197 28.39 7.13 5.07
CA ASN A 197 28.61 7.61 3.71
C ASN A 197 27.69 8.80 3.34
N ASP A 198 26.55 8.96 4.02
CA ASP A 198 25.61 10.07 3.81
C ASP A 198 25.85 11.13 4.89
N THR A 199 26.68 12.12 4.58
CA THR A 199 27.14 13.13 5.55
C THR A 199 26.03 14.03 6.06
N LEU A 200 24.89 14.11 5.35
CA LEU A 200 23.73 14.91 5.74
C LEU A 200 22.66 14.08 6.45
N LEU A 201 22.86 12.78 6.58
CA LEU A 201 21.89 11.88 7.19
C LEU A 201 21.56 12.24 8.65
N PRO A 202 22.52 12.63 9.52
CA PRO A 202 22.20 13.03 10.89
C PRO A 202 21.28 14.25 10.95
N GLU A 203 21.59 15.30 10.20
CA GLU A 203 20.82 16.55 10.13
C GLU A 203 19.44 16.29 9.54
N ARG A 204 19.37 15.51 8.44
CA ARG A 204 18.11 15.07 7.81
C ARG A 204 17.25 14.29 8.82
N SER A 205 17.85 13.36 9.55
CA SER A 205 17.16 12.51 10.53
C SER A 205 16.63 13.31 11.72
N GLU A 206 17.40 14.27 12.23
CA GLU A 206 16.99 15.18 13.30
C GLU A 206 15.84 16.09 12.83
N TYR A 207 15.99 16.67 11.64
CA TYR A 207 14.96 17.53 11.04
C TYR A 207 13.63 16.79 10.91
N PHE A 208 13.62 15.62 10.26
CA PHE A 208 12.38 14.86 10.10
C PHE A 208 11.84 14.30 11.41
N THR A 209 12.69 13.97 12.38
CA THR A 209 12.24 13.66 13.75
C THR A 209 11.41 14.82 14.33
N ASN A 210 11.86 16.07 14.17
CA ASN A 210 11.12 17.24 14.64
C ASN A 210 9.83 17.46 13.84
N ILE A 211 9.85 17.23 12.53
CA ILE A 211 8.64 17.27 11.69
C ILE A 211 7.61 16.23 12.15
N PHE A 212 8.02 14.99 12.43
CA PHE A 212 7.11 13.98 12.95
C PHE A 212 6.49 14.39 14.27
N GLN A 213 7.29 14.94 15.20
CA GLN A 213 6.75 15.46 16.46
C GLN A 213 5.75 16.61 16.23
N LEU A 214 6.04 17.49 15.28
CA LEU A 214 5.14 18.57 14.90
C LEU A 214 3.83 18.05 14.32
N ILE A 215 3.88 17.05 13.43
CA ILE A 215 2.69 16.37 12.89
C ILE A 215 1.87 15.82 14.05
N LEU A 216 2.49 15.06 14.97
CA LEU A 216 1.82 14.47 16.13
C LEU A 216 1.19 15.50 17.07
N ALA A 217 1.83 16.65 17.26
CA ALA A 217 1.31 17.75 18.07
C ALA A 217 0.11 18.47 17.43
N ASN A 218 -0.14 18.27 16.12
CA ASN A 218 -1.22 18.89 15.37
C ASN A 218 -2.31 17.88 14.94
N LYS A 219 -2.54 16.82 15.71
CA LYS A 219 -3.69 15.93 15.46
C LYS A 219 -5.02 16.71 15.50
N PRO A 220 -5.91 16.58 14.49
CA PRO A 220 -7.24 17.13 14.55
C PRO A 220 -8.01 16.64 15.80
N ASN A 221 -8.59 17.57 16.55
CA ASN A 221 -9.36 17.26 17.77
C ASN A 221 -10.85 17.10 17.44
N ILE A 222 -11.16 16.16 16.54
CA ILE A 222 -12.53 15.81 16.13
C ILE A 222 -12.68 14.29 16.12
N ARG A 223 -13.92 13.80 16.02
CA ARG A 223 -14.16 12.37 15.84
C ARG A 223 -13.71 11.93 14.43
N PRO A 224 -13.25 10.68 14.24
CA PRO A 224 -12.97 10.16 12.91
C PRO A 224 -14.18 10.31 11.97
N LEU A 225 -13.91 10.77 10.75
CA LEU A 225 -14.91 10.99 9.72
C LEU A 225 -15.27 9.64 9.06
N SER A 226 -16.45 9.13 9.38
CA SER A 226 -16.90 7.83 8.88
C SER A 226 -18.38 7.77 8.50
N HIS A 227 -19.10 8.89 8.60
CA HIS A 227 -20.53 8.94 8.38
C HIS A 227 -20.86 9.39 6.95
N TYR A 228 -21.35 8.45 6.14
CA TYR A 228 -21.70 8.67 4.74
C TYR A 228 -23.22 8.55 4.57
N MET A 229 -23.90 9.64 4.23
CA MET A 229 -25.37 9.67 4.10
C MET A 229 -25.84 8.86 2.89
N ASN A 230 -25.25 9.12 1.72
CA ASN A 230 -25.54 8.41 0.47
C ASN A 230 -24.52 7.30 0.18
N GLY A 231 -23.94 6.71 1.24
CA GLY A 231 -22.87 5.72 1.11
C GLY A 231 -21.57 6.31 0.56
N ARG A 232 -20.56 5.45 0.39
CA ARG A 232 -19.28 5.82 -0.23
C ARG A 232 -19.44 5.96 -1.73
N ILE A 233 -18.65 6.83 -2.35
CA ILE A 233 -18.66 6.97 -3.81
C ILE A 233 -18.13 5.69 -4.45
N SER A 234 -18.93 5.08 -5.32
CA SER A 234 -18.56 3.94 -6.15
C SER A 234 -18.65 4.31 -7.63
N ASN A 235 -17.98 3.57 -8.52
CA ASN A 235 -18.06 3.73 -9.98
C ASN A 235 -17.62 5.09 -10.55
N ALA A 236 -16.77 5.84 -9.84
CA ALA A 236 -16.15 7.08 -10.33
C ALA A 236 -14.98 6.79 -11.29
N VAL A 237 -15.23 6.11 -12.41
CA VAL A 237 -14.18 5.67 -13.36
C VAL A 237 -14.13 6.60 -14.59
N TYR A 238 -12.94 7.01 -15.00
CA TYR A 238 -12.71 7.72 -16.27
C TYR A 238 -12.58 6.76 -17.46
N ALA A 239 -12.01 5.56 -17.25
CA ALA A 239 -11.70 4.59 -18.30
C ALA A 239 -12.88 4.22 -19.23
N ASN A 240 -14.12 4.33 -18.75
CA ASN A 240 -15.32 3.99 -19.53
C ASN A 240 -15.99 5.20 -20.21
N ARG A 241 -15.41 6.41 -20.13
CA ARG A 241 -16.01 7.68 -20.59
C ARG A 241 -17.47 7.87 -20.13
N GLN A 242 -17.81 7.31 -18.96
CA GLN A 242 -19.17 7.37 -18.44
C GLN A 242 -19.48 8.80 -17.96
N THR A 243 -20.65 9.29 -18.38
CA THR A 243 -21.22 10.58 -17.95
C THR A 243 -21.75 10.54 -16.52
N THR A 244 -21.81 9.37 -15.90
CA THR A 244 -22.27 9.15 -14.53
C THR A 244 -21.22 8.40 -13.70
N PRO A 245 -21.09 8.71 -12.38
CA PRO A 245 -21.71 9.85 -11.72
C PRO A 245 -21.12 11.18 -12.23
N CYS A 246 -21.97 12.22 -12.30
CA CYS A 246 -21.55 13.60 -12.52
C CYS A 246 -21.24 14.21 -11.14
N LEU A 247 -19.96 14.41 -10.86
CA LEU A 247 -19.49 14.78 -9.52
C LEU A 247 -19.55 16.32 -9.32
N THR A 248 -20.77 16.86 -9.25
CA THR A 248 -21.03 18.28 -8.94
C THR A 248 -20.74 18.58 -7.46
N VAL A 249 -20.79 19.87 -7.08
CA VAL A 249 -20.71 20.31 -5.68
C VAL A 249 -21.78 19.60 -4.83
N ASP A 250 -23.02 19.57 -5.30
CA ASP A 250 -24.15 18.98 -4.58
C ASP A 250 -23.98 17.46 -4.44
N GLU A 251 -23.60 16.77 -5.53
CA GLU A 251 -23.37 15.33 -5.51
C GLU A 251 -22.30 14.96 -4.49
N LEU A 252 -21.12 15.59 -4.57
CA LEU A 252 -20.00 15.31 -3.68
C LEU A 252 -20.31 15.69 -2.22
N SER A 253 -21.12 16.73 -1.98
CA SER A 253 -21.54 17.13 -0.63
C SER A 253 -22.58 16.18 -0.01
N SER A 254 -23.24 15.35 -0.83
CA SER A 254 -24.30 14.46 -0.37
C SER A 254 -23.77 13.14 0.24
N HIS A 255 -22.49 12.83 0.05
CA HIS A 255 -21.88 11.58 0.52
C HIS A 255 -21.36 11.70 1.95
N LEU A 256 -20.15 12.26 2.14
CA LEU A 256 -19.55 12.39 3.47
C LEU A 256 -20.17 13.56 4.24
N ILE A 257 -20.71 13.31 5.42
CA ILE A 257 -21.18 14.40 6.29
C ILE A 257 -19.99 15.05 6.98
N LEU A 258 -19.84 16.36 6.76
CA LEU A 258 -18.90 17.23 7.47
C LEU A 258 -19.68 18.38 8.12
N GLU A 259 -19.70 18.43 9.45
CA GLU A 259 -20.31 19.53 10.22
C GLU A 259 -19.44 20.80 10.18
N ASP A 260 -20.06 21.96 10.40
CA ASP A 260 -19.32 23.23 10.45
C ASP A 260 -18.28 23.28 11.56
N SER A 261 -18.58 22.66 12.70
CA SER A 261 -17.66 22.45 13.82
C SER A 261 -16.43 21.64 13.41
N ASP A 262 -16.63 20.54 12.67
CA ASP A 262 -15.54 19.67 12.20
C ASP A 262 -14.65 20.41 11.20
N VAL A 263 -15.25 21.13 10.26
CA VAL A 263 -14.52 21.91 9.26
C VAL A 263 -13.73 23.04 9.90
N GLN A 264 -14.30 23.76 10.86
CA GLN A 264 -13.57 24.79 11.59
C GLN A 264 -12.38 24.20 12.36
N ALA A 265 -12.56 23.08 13.05
CA ALA A 265 -11.49 22.43 13.80
C ALA A 265 -10.37 21.90 12.88
N LEU A 266 -10.73 21.32 11.72
CA LEU A 266 -9.76 20.89 10.71
C LEU A 266 -9.03 22.08 10.09
N GLN A 267 -9.72 23.18 9.80
CA GLN A 267 -9.14 24.40 9.28
C GLN A 267 -8.14 25.02 10.27
N ASP A 268 -8.51 25.14 11.54
CA ASP A 268 -7.65 25.71 12.59
C ASP A 268 -6.36 24.91 12.79
N THR A 269 -6.47 23.58 12.78
CA THR A 269 -5.32 22.68 12.92
C THR A 269 -4.44 22.69 11.68
N HIS A 270 -5.04 22.66 10.49
CA HIS A 270 -4.34 22.77 9.21
C HIS A 270 -3.57 24.09 9.08
N HIS A 271 -4.23 25.22 9.28
CA HIS A 271 -3.60 26.54 9.20
C HIS A 271 -2.46 26.70 10.20
N ARG A 272 -2.62 26.18 11.43
CA ARG A 272 -1.56 26.17 12.43
C ARG A 272 -0.34 25.37 11.97
N PHE A 273 -0.57 24.19 11.41
CA PHE A 273 0.49 23.34 10.89
C PHE A 273 1.22 24.01 9.72
N VAL A 274 0.49 24.47 8.69
CA VAL A 274 1.06 25.15 7.51
C VAL A 274 1.83 26.42 7.88
N ARG A 275 1.29 27.25 8.79
CA ARG A 275 2.00 28.44 9.28
C ARG A 275 3.28 28.10 10.03
N THR A 276 3.34 26.95 10.70
CA THR A 276 4.56 26.49 11.36
C THR A 276 5.58 26.03 10.33
N LEU A 277 5.14 25.30 9.30
CA LEU A 277 6.00 24.80 8.22
C LEU A 277 6.73 25.92 7.46
N SER A 278 6.06 27.04 7.17
CA SER A 278 6.66 28.15 6.41
C SER A 278 7.87 28.80 7.11
N SER A 279 8.05 28.54 8.41
CA SER A 279 9.17 29.06 9.20
C SER A 279 10.37 28.10 9.33
N ILE A 280 10.27 26.87 8.80
CA ILE A 280 11.24 25.80 9.09
C ILE A 280 11.78 25.08 7.85
N TYR A 281 11.59 25.59 6.62
CA TYR A 281 12.09 24.89 5.43
C TYR A 281 13.63 24.97 5.33
N PRO A 282 14.34 23.82 5.39
CA PRO A 282 15.77 23.79 5.19
C PRO A 282 16.10 23.62 3.70
N ASN A 283 17.20 24.23 3.26
CA ASN A 283 17.76 24.04 1.92
C ASN A 283 18.93 23.04 1.91
N ASP A 284 19.28 22.47 3.06
CA ASP A 284 20.53 21.75 3.34
C ASP A 284 20.33 20.32 3.86
N ILE A 285 19.11 19.76 3.73
CA ILE A 285 18.81 18.37 4.16
C ILE A 285 18.90 17.34 3.04
N TYR A 286 19.36 17.73 1.85
CA TYR A 286 19.59 16.87 0.69
C TYR A 286 20.85 17.34 -0.04
N GLU A 287 21.43 16.50 -0.90
CA GLU A 287 22.65 16.81 -1.65
C GLU A 287 22.30 17.70 -2.87
N PRO A 288 22.75 18.97 -2.94
CA PRO A 288 22.32 19.88 -3.99
C PRO A 288 22.72 19.42 -5.40
N GLY A 289 21.82 19.58 -6.36
CA GLY A 289 22.05 19.22 -7.77
C GLY A 289 22.11 17.72 -8.07
N THR A 290 21.79 16.86 -7.10
CA THR A 290 21.74 15.40 -7.29
C THR A 290 20.36 14.93 -7.75
N ARG A 291 20.34 13.80 -8.48
CA ARG A 291 19.14 13.17 -9.01
C ARG A 291 19.18 11.68 -8.71
N GLY A 292 18.03 11.09 -8.44
CA GLY A 292 17.96 9.65 -8.28
C GLY A 292 16.56 9.09 -8.23
N ILE A 293 16.49 7.77 -8.17
CA ILE A 293 15.25 7.00 -8.13
C ILE A 293 15.06 6.47 -6.71
N VAL A 294 13.86 6.56 -6.17
CA VAL A 294 13.55 6.10 -4.82
C VAL A 294 12.43 5.08 -4.85
N TYR A 295 12.63 3.96 -4.15
CA TYR A 295 11.61 2.94 -3.91
C TYR A 295 11.33 2.81 -2.41
N VAL A 296 10.11 2.39 -2.06
CA VAL A 296 9.82 1.80 -0.74
C VAL A 296 9.83 0.28 -0.89
N GLY A 297 10.70 -0.40 -0.16
CA GLY A 297 11.00 -1.81 -0.38
C GLY A 297 11.18 -2.65 0.89
N GLY A 298 11.50 -3.92 0.67
CA GLY A 298 11.81 -4.89 1.71
C GLY A 298 11.02 -6.20 1.57
N LYS A 299 11.62 -7.31 2.01
CA LYS A 299 11.07 -8.68 1.86
C LYS A 299 10.55 -8.99 0.45
N GLU A 300 9.22 -8.94 0.29
CA GLU A 300 8.51 -9.45 -0.89
C GLU A 300 8.65 -8.52 -2.09
N SER A 301 8.76 -7.21 -1.86
CA SER A 301 8.92 -6.24 -2.94
C SER A 301 10.35 -6.21 -3.51
N SER A 302 11.34 -6.77 -2.80
CA SER A 302 12.73 -6.79 -3.26
C SER A 302 12.89 -7.47 -4.62
N TRP A 303 12.07 -8.49 -4.92
CA TRP A 303 12.03 -9.13 -6.25
C TRP A 303 11.62 -8.13 -7.34
N SER A 304 10.45 -7.50 -7.19
CA SER A 304 9.92 -6.58 -8.20
C SER A 304 10.79 -5.33 -8.36
N ILE A 305 11.32 -4.78 -7.26
CA ILE A 305 12.27 -3.66 -7.28
C ILE A 305 13.55 -4.05 -8.03
N MET A 306 14.08 -5.26 -7.78
CA MET A 306 15.30 -5.71 -8.45
C MET A 306 15.10 -5.82 -9.96
N LEU A 307 13.96 -6.37 -10.41
CA LEU A 307 13.60 -6.41 -11.82
C LEU A 307 13.42 -5.01 -12.42
N SER A 308 12.76 -4.09 -11.69
CA SER A 308 12.59 -2.70 -12.12
C SER A 308 13.94 -2.01 -12.30
N ILE A 309 14.88 -2.19 -11.35
CA ILE A 309 16.25 -1.68 -11.45
C ILE A 309 16.98 -2.24 -12.68
N MET A 310 16.92 -3.55 -12.92
CA MET A 310 17.60 -4.16 -14.09
C MET A 310 17.06 -3.61 -15.40
N ASN A 311 15.73 -3.54 -15.56
CA ASN A 311 15.10 -2.98 -16.76
C ASN A 311 15.55 -1.52 -17.01
N ILE A 312 15.70 -0.71 -15.95
CA ILE A 312 16.22 0.66 -16.04
C ILE A 312 17.71 0.68 -16.42
N ARG A 313 18.51 -0.28 -15.94
CA ARG A 313 19.93 -0.39 -16.35
C ARG A 313 20.08 -0.81 -17.80
N ASP A 314 19.23 -1.72 -18.27
CA ASP A 314 19.23 -2.18 -19.66
C ASP A 314 18.85 -1.08 -20.64
N SER A 315 18.03 -0.10 -20.20
CA SER A 315 17.75 1.12 -20.96
C SER A 315 18.91 2.14 -20.97
N GLY A 316 20.06 1.80 -20.37
CA GLY A 316 21.24 2.67 -20.29
C GLY A 316 21.19 3.74 -19.19
N CYS A 317 20.23 3.68 -18.26
CA CYS A 317 20.14 4.66 -17.17
C CYS A 317 21.16 4.35 -16.07
N ASN A 318 21.96 5.36 -15.67
CA ASN A 318 22.92 5.22 -14.58
C ASN A 318 22.56 6.04 -13.32
N LEU A 319 21.34 6.57 -13.23
CA LEU A 319 20.89 7.30 -12.04
C LEU A 319 21.00 6.43 -10.78
N PRO A 320 21.53 6.96 -9.66
CA PRO A 320 21.60 6.22 -8.41
C PRO A 320 20.19 5.91 -7.88
N VAL A 321 20.06 4.75 -7.23
CA VAL A 321 18.79 4.26 -6.67
C VAL A 321 18.89 4.13 -5.15
N GLU A 322 17.86 4.58 -4.43
CA GLU A 322 17.71 4.39 -2.99
C GLU A 322 16.45 3.59 -2.68
N VAL A 323 16.59 2.51 -1.91
CA VAL A 323 15.48 1.67 -1.48
C VAL A 323 15.25 1.87 0.02
N LEU A 324 14.18 2.57 0.38
CA LEU A 324 13.80 2.73 1.79
C LEU A 324 13.26 1.41 2.33
N ILE A 325 13.91 0.89 3.38
CA ILE A 325 13.52 -0.31 4.13
C ILE A 325 12.86 0.12 5.45
N PRO A 326 11.55 -0.10 5.63
CA PRO A 326 10.81 0.40 6.80
C PRO A 326 11.16 -0.23 8.13
N SER A 327 11.55 -1.51 8.14
CA SER A 327 11.70 -2.28 9.38
C SER A 327 12.87 -3.26 9.31
N TYR A 328 13.41 -3.62 10.48
CA TYR A 328 14.51 -4.58 10.59
C TYR A 328 14.14 -5.94 9.99
N HIS A 329 12.90 -6.40 10.21
CA HIS A 329 12.43 -7.67 9.66
C HIS A 329 12.36 -7.65 8.14
N GLU A 330 12.21 -6.48 7.53
CA GLU A 330 12.16 -6.29 6.08
C GLU A 330 13.54 -6.17 5.42
N TYR A 331 14.59 -6.01 6.22
CA TYR A 331 15.95 -5.81 5.76
C TYR A 331 16.61 -7.13 5.33
N SER A 332 17.17 -7.14 4.13
CA SER A 332 18.01 -8.24 3.64
C SER A 332 19.46 -7.76 3.51
N LEU A 333 20.32 -8.29 4.38
CA LEU A 333 21.75 -7.93 4.39
C LEU A 333 22.42 -8.22 3.04
N ASP A 334 22.12 -9.37 2.45
CA ASP A 334 22.71 -9.75 1.17
C ASP A 334 22.27 -8.82 0.04
N MET A 335 20.98 -8.49 -0.01
CA MET A 335 20.46 -7.53 -1.00
C MET A 335 21.13 -6.16 -0.86
N CYS A 336 21.19 -5.62 0.36
CA CYS A 336 21.70 -4.28 0.61
C CYS A 336 23.24 -4.18 0.50
N LYS A 337 23.97 -5.23 0.86
CA LYS A 337 25.44 -5.24 0.87
C LYS A 337 26.05 -5.71 -0.44
N ASN A 338 25.44 -6.70 -1.10
CA ASN A 338 26.08 -7.43 -2.20
C ASN A 338 25.33 -7.32 -3.53
N VAL A 339 23.99 -7.25 -3.53
CA VAL A 339 23.19 -7.28 -4.77
C VAL A 339 22.93 -5.87 -5.29
N TYR A 340 22.20 -5.03 -4.55
CA TYR A 340 21.83 -3.67 -4.97
C TYR A 340 23.05 -2.80 -5.36
N PRO A 341 24.18 -2.83 -4.63
CA PRO A 341 25.34 -2.02 -4.99
C PRO A 341 25.93 -2.32 -6.38
N ARG A 342 25.76 -3.54 -6.90
CA ARG A 342 26.20 -3.90 -8.27
C ARG A 342 25.43 -3.16 -9.37
N TYR A 343 24.26 -2.64 -9.04
CA TYR A 343 23.35 -1.95 -9.94
C TYR A 343 23.22 -0.46 -9.59
N ASN A 344 24.23 0.13 -8.93
CA ASN A 344 24.20 1.52 -8.46
C ASN A 344 22.96 1.82 -7.60
N ALA A 345 22.62 0.89 -6.70
CA ALA A 345 21.50 0.99 -5.78
C ALA A 345 21.97 0.74 -4.33
N ARG A 346 21.35 1.42 -3.36
CA ARG A 346 21.64 1.26 -1.93
C ARG A 346 20.36 1.20 -1.11
N CYS A 347 20.45 0.69 0.11
CA CYS A 347 19.33 0.66 1.05
C CYS A 347 19.37 1.86 2.01
N LEU A 348 18.21 2.44 2.31
CA LEU A 348 18.03 3.41 3.39
C LEU A 348 17.21 2.77 4.51
N PHE A 349 17.75 2.66 5.73
CA PHE A 349 17.07 1.96 6.81
C PHE A 349 16.31 2.89 7.76
N LEU A 350 14.97 2.86 7.72
CA LEU A 350 14.12 3.83 8.42
C LEU A 350 14.29 3.88 9.96
N PRO A 351 14.37 2.75 10.71
CA PRO A 351 14.51 2.80 12.17
C PRO A 351 15.83 3.42 12.66
N GLY A 352 16.82 3.62 11.79
CA GLY A 352 18.04 4.38 12.07
C GLY A 352 17.90 5.90 11.84
N LEU A 353 16.84 6.33 11.14
CA LEU A 353 16.65 7.71 10.64
C LEU A 353 15.62 8.52 11.43
N ILE A 354 14.87 7.87 12.31
CA ILE A 354 13.91 8.54 13.19
C ILE A 354 14.24 8.13 14.63
N SER A 355 14.45 9.11 15.51
CA SER A 355 14.82 8.85 16.90
C SER A 355 13.84 7.88 17.59
N GLY A 356 14.36 7.05 18.50
CA GLY A 356 13.58 6.02 19.21
C GLY A 356 12.32 6.54 19.92
N LYS A 357 12.26 7.83 20.28
CA LYS A 357 11.08 8.46 20.91
C LYS A 357 9.84 8.48 20.00
N VAL A 358 10.01 8.57 18.68
CA VAL A 358 8.91 8.55 17.71
C VAL A 358 8.51 7.10 17.38
N ARG A 359 9.50 6.19 17.35
CA ARG A 359 9.33 4.75 17.02
C ARG A 359 8.36 4.00 17.95
N HIS A 360 8.36 4.34 19.24
CA HIS A 360 7.55 3.62 20.24
C HIS A 360 6.12 4.13 20.38
N ARG A 361 5.78 5.30 19.80
CA ARG A 361 4.47 5.93 19.99
C ARG A 361 3.49 5.70 18.84
N ASN A 362 3.95 5.43 17.62
CA ASN A 362 3.07 5.24 16.47
C ASN A 362 3.60 4.21 15.48
N LYS A 363 2.74 3.30 15.01
CA LYS A 363 3.01 2.47 13.84
C LYS A 363 2.83 3.33 12.60
N ILE A 364 3.91 3.59 11.86
CA ILE A 364 3.83 4.18 10.52
C ILE A 364 3.12 3.14 9.64
N HIS A 365 2.00 3.52 9.02
CA HIS A 365 1.23 2.64 8.14
C HIS A 365 1.79 2.67 6.71
N ARG A 366 1.48 1.64 5.91
CA ARG A 366 2.07 1.42 4.57
C ARG A 366 2.02 2.65 3.65
N HIS A 367 0.89 3.38 3.64
CA HIS A 367 0.67 4.57 2.81
C HIS A 367 1.51 5.80 3.21
N GLN A 368 2.13 5.78 4.40
CA GLN A 368 2.95 6.90 4.87
C GLN A 368 4.40 6.81 4.37
N TYR A 369 4.85 5.64 3.93
CA TYR A 369 6.26 5.43 3.60
C TYR A 369 6.74 6.19 2.36
N LYS A 370 5.86 6.54 1.41
CA LYS A 370 6.24 7.30 0.21
C LYS A 370 6.73 8.70 0.52
N SER A 371 5.95 9.47 1.28
CA SER A 371 6.36 10.81 1.74
C SER A 371 7.63 10.74 2.61
N VAL A 372 7.79 9.67 3.39
CA VAL A 372 8.99 9.45 4.22
C VAL A 372 10.21 9.08 3.40
N ALA A 373 10.06 8.28 2.34
CA ALA A 373 11.14 7.93 1.42
C ALA A 373 11.62 9.16 0.65
N LEU A 374 10.71 9.99 0.16
CA LEU A 374 11.03 11.27 -0.47
C LEU A 374 11.78 12.20 0.49
N ALA A 375 11.27 12.31 1.73
CA ALA A 375 11.88 13.12 2.77
C ALA A 375 13.31 12.68 3.09
N LEU A 376 13.52 11.38 3.30
CA LEU A 376 14.78 10.84 3.80
C LEU A 376 15.80 10.49 2.72
N SER A 377 15.42 10.50 1.44
CA SER A 377 16.37 10.29 0.34
C SER A 377 17.46 11.36 0.33
N SER A 378 18.65 11.06 -0.20
CA SER A 378 19.71 12.08 -0.31
C SER A 378 19.54 13.01 -1.49
N PHE A 379 18.81 12.59 -2.53
CA PHE A 379 18.73 13.32 -3.80
C PHE A 379 17.96 14.63 -3.71
N GLU A 380 18.37 15.69 -4.41
CA GLU A 380 17.57 16.92 -4.53
C GLU A 380 16.32 16.70 -5.40
N GLU A 381 16.47 16.03 -6.54
CA GLU A 381 15.39 15.71 -7.47
C GLU A 381 15.17 14.19 -7.48
N VAL A 382 13.92 13.76 -7.27
CA VAL A 382 13.58 12.36 -7.04
C VAL A 382 12.53 11.89 -8.03
N LEU A 383 12.77 10.75 -8.67
CA LEU A 383 11.71 9.93 -9.25
C LEU A 383 11.34 8.83 -8.25
N LEU A 384 10.21 8.98 -7.56
CA LEU A 384 9.65 7.94 -6.71
C LEU A 384 8.94 6.91 -7.58
N LEU A 385 9.17 5.63 -7.29
CA LEU A 385 8.50 4.50 -7.95
C LEU A 385 8.05 3.45 -6.93
N ASP A 386 6.88 2.89 -7.14
CA ASP A 386 6.44 1.67 -6.47
C ASP A 386 7.15 0.45 -7.06
N ALA A 387 7.19 -0.63 -6.29
CA ALA A 387 7.88 -1.86 -6.67
C ALA A 387 7.30 -2.53 -7.91
N ASP A 388 6.04 -2.25 -8.25
CA ASP A 388 5.30 -2.85 -9.37
C ASP A 388 5.15 -1.91 -10.57
N ASN A 389 5.94 -0.83 -10.59
CA ASN A 389 6.04 0.14 -11.67
C ASN A 389 7.35 -0.06 -12.43
N TYR A 390 7.24 -0.39 -13.72
CA TYR A 390 8.38 -0.72 -14.58
C TYR A 390 8.51 0.31 -15.69
N LEU A 391 9.68 0.92 -15.81
CA LEU A 391 10.00 1.84 -16.89
C LEU A 391 10.41 1.07 -18.14
N LEU A 392 9.89 1.50 -19.29
CA LEU A 392 10.21 0.94 -20.60
C LEU A 392 11.39 1.65 -21.28
N ASP A 393 11.73 2.86 -20.83
CA ASP A 393 12.77 3.71 -21.41
C ASP A 393 13.54 4.44 -20.30
N ASN A 394 14.69 5.05 -20.65
CA ASN A 394 15.53 5.76 -19.70
C ASN A 394 14.80 7.00 -19.13
N PRO A 395 14.53 7.05 -17.81
CA PRO A 395 13.78 8.14 -17.19
C PRO A 395 14.60 9.42 -16.99
N GLU A 396 15.93 9.39 -17.23
CA GLU A 396 16.81 10.52 -16.95
C GLU A 396 16.39 11.79 -17.71
N LYS A 397 15.83 11.64 -18.93
CA LYS A 397 15.29 12.75 -19.72
C LYS A 397 14.18 13.54 -19.01
N LEU A 398 13.41 12.90 -18.13
CA LEU A 398 12.29 13.54 -17.42
C LEU A 398 12.78 14.68 -16.51
N PHE A 399 13.97 14.54 -15.91
CA PHE A 399 14.54 15.55 -15.03
C PHE A 399 14.94 16.83 -15.77
N TYR A 400 15.12 16.79 -17.09
CA TYR A 400 15.45 17.95 -17.92
C TYR A 400 14.26 18.46 -18.73
N SER A 401 13.12 17.79 -18.63
CA SER A 401 11.90 18.13 -19.36
C SER A 401 11.33 19.47 -18.90
N LYS A 402 10.76 20.25 -19.83
CA LYS A 402 10.01 21.48 -19.50
C LYS A 402 8.95 21.29 -18.42
N PRO A 403 8.06 20.26 -18.47
CA PRO A 403 7.04 20.09 -17.43
C PRO A 403 7.65 19.94 -16.04
N PHE A 404 8.82 19.33 -15.89
CA PHE A 404 9.48 19.26 -14.59
C PHE A 404 10.23 20.54 -14.22
N GLN A 405 11.00 21.14 -15.14
CA GLN A 405 11.78 22.35 -14.86
C GLN A 405 10.90 23.56 -14.53
N GLU A 406 9.73 23.68 -15.14
CA GLU A 406 8.81 24.82 -14.91
C GLU A 406 7.93 24.64 -13.66
N ASN A 407 7.67 23.40 -13.24
CA ASN A 407 6.71 23.12 -12.18
C ASN A 407 7.33 22.54 -10.90
N GLY A 408 8.46 21.83 -10.99
CA GLY A 408 9.11 21.16 -9.86
C GLY A 408 8.45 19.86 -9.41
N MET A 409 7.26 19.52 -9.90
CA MET A 409 6.56 18.27 -9.63
C MET A 409 5.77 17.81 -10.87
N VAL A 410 5.91 16.53 -11.22
CA VAL A 410 5.14 15.86 -12.28
C VAL A 410 4.42 14.64 -11.71
N THR A 411 3.13 14.53 -12.00
CA THR A 411 2.22 13.46 -11.57
C THR A 411 1.60 12.76 -12.76
N TRP A 412 1.22 11.49 -12.59
CA TRP A 412 0.49 10.72 -13.59
C TRP A 412 -0.97 10.53 -13.18
N PRO A 413 -1.90 10.48 -14.14
CA PRO A 413 -3.31 10.24 -13.87
C PRO A 413 -3.57 8.78 -13.49
N ASP A 414 -4.53 8.59 -12.59
CA ASP A 414 -5.15 7.30 -12.25
C ASP A 414 -6.43 7.12 -13.11
N LEU A 415 -7.02 5.92 -13.10
CA LEU A 415 -8.22 5.57 -13.86
C LEU A 415 -9.51 6.19 -13.32
N TRP A 416 -9.45 6.91 -12.19
CA TRP A 416 -10.63 7.36 -11.44
C TRP A 416 -10.86 8.87 -11.54
N LYS A 417 -12.13 9.27 -11.49
CA LYS A 417 -12.51 10.67 -11.27
C LYS A 417 -12.12 11.09 -9.87
N ARG A 418 -11.74 12.36 -9.71
CA ARG A 418 -11.42 12.95 -8.41
C ARG A 418 -12.72 13.13 -7.62
N THR A 419 -12.70 12.69 -6.37
CA THR A 419 -13.89 12.61 -5.49
C THR A 419 -13.76 13.48 -4.25
N THR A 420 -12.79 14.39 -4.22
CA THR A 420 -12.54 15.30 -3.10
C THR A 420 -13.79 16.09 -2.73
N HIS A 421 -14.15 16.07 -1.46
CA HIS A 421 -15.28 16.79 -0.90
C HIS A 421 -15.07 18.32 -1.03
N PRO A 422 -16.08 19.12 -1.44
CA PRO A 422 -15.94 20.57 -1.67
C PRO A 422 -15.38 21.34 -0.46
N ARG A 423 -15.78 20.94 0.75
CA ARG A 423 -15.29 21.55 2.00
C ARG A 423 -13.80 21.36 2.27
N PHE A 424 -13.09 20.51 1.51
CA PHE A 424 -11.63 20.47 1.54
C PHE A 424 -11.03 21.85 1.26
N TYR A 425 -11.55 22.56 0.25
CA TYR A 425 -11.07 23.89 -0.12
C TYR A 425 -11.30 24.91 1.01
N THR A 426 -12.42 24.81 1.73
CA THR A 426 -12.64 25.58 2.96
C THR A 426 -11.59 25.27 4.02
N ILE A 427 -11.30 23.99 4.28
CA ILE A 427 -10.31 23.56 5.29
C ILE A 427 -8.92 24.13 5.01
N ILE A 428 -8.52 24.20 3.73
CA ILE A 428 -7.20 24.72 3.34
C ILE A 428 -7.19 26.22 3.03
N GLY A 429 -8.32 26.92 3.25
CA GLY A 429 -8.44 28.36 3.02
C GLY A 429 -8.39 28.79 1.56
N LYS A 430 -8.87 27.94 0.64
CA LYS A 430 -8.97 28.24 -0.80
C LYS A 430 -10.40 28.59 -1.19
N GLU A 431 -10.52 29.65 -1.98
CA GLU A 431 -11.77 30.01 -2.65
C GLU A 431 -11.90 29.20 -3.94
N ILE A 432 -13.11 28.70 -4.21
CA ILE A 432 -13.48 28.05 -5.46
C ILE A 432 -14.62 28.83 -6.08
N THR A 433 -14.67 28.91 -7.41
CA THR A 433 -15.86 29.51 -8.04
C THR A 433 -17.05 28.58 -7.89
N THR A 434 -18.20 29.15 -7.56
CA THR A 434 -19.49 28.43 -7.50
C THR A 434 -20.42 28.84 -8.63
N ASP A 435 -19.96 29.72 -9.53
CA ASP A 435 -20.67 30.02 -10.77
C ASP A 435 -20.48 28.87 -11.78
N THR A 436 -21.43 28.76 -12.71
CA THR A 436 -21.42 27.72 -13.76
C THR A 436 -20.42 28.03 -14.88
N GLU A 437 -19.52 29.01 -14.70
CA GLU A 437 -18.48 29.31 -15.70
C GLU A 437 -17.43 28.21 -15.69
N ARG A 438 -17.70 27.20 -16.52
CA ARG A 438 -16.83 26.07 -16.82
C ARG A 438 -15.51 26.57 -17.40
N ARG A 439 -14.39 26.33 -16.71
CA ARG A 439 -13.06 26.79 -17.16
C ARG A 439 -12.21 25.69 -17.79
N VAL A 440 -12.53 24.43 -17.49
CA VAL A 440 -12.00 23.26 -18.20
C VAL A 440 -13.16 22.59 -18.94
N TYR A 441 -13.08 22.52 -20.28
CA TYR A 441 -14.14 22.01 -21.15
C TYR A 441 -14.27 20.48 -21.12
N GLY A 442 -14.45 19.90 -19.93
CA GLY A 442 -14.39 18.46 -19.78
C GLY A 442 -12.96 17.94 -19.77
N TYR A 443 -12.76 16.72 -19.28
CA TYR A 443 -11.46 16.08 -19.41
C TYR A 443 -11.26 15.67 -20.88
N THR A 444 -10.45 16.44 -21.60
CA THR A 444 -9.84 16.02 -22.86
C THR A 444 -8.35 15.98 -22.69
N GLU A 445 -7.74 14.90 -23.16
CA GLU A 445 -6.29 14.72 -23.09
C GLU A 445 -5.58 15.94 -23.71
N TYR A 446 -6.11 16.48 -24.82
CA TYR A 446 -5.52 17.66 -25.48
C TYR A 446 -6.59 18.63 -26.03
N GLY A 447 -6.28 19.93 -26.01
CA GLY A 447 -7.10 21.00 -26.59
C GLY A 447 -8.28 21.49 -25.74
N GLN A 448 -9.20 22.19 -26.40
CA GLN A 448 -10.41 22.81 -25.83
C GLN A 448 -11.70 22.07 -26.25
N ARG A 449 -11.58 20.89 -26.87
CA ARG A 449 -12.73 20.12 -27.31
C ARG A 449 -13.60 19.77 -26.10
N PHE A 450 -14.89 20.07 -26.17
CA PHE A 450 -15.82 19.65 -25.14
C PHE A 450 -16.26 18.20 -25.34
N THR A 451 -16.01 17.35 -24.36
CA THR A 451 -16.74 16.08 -24.21
C THR A 451 -17.68 16.24 -23.03
N GLN A 452 -18.99 16.14 -23.29
CA GLN A 452 -19.99 16.26 -22.24
C GLN A 452 -19.75 15.19 -21.16
N VAL A 453 -19.45 15.64 -19.94
CA VAL A 453 -19.11 14.75 -18.80
C VAL A 453 -20.30 14.49 -17.88
N CYS A 454 -21.38 15.26 -18.02
CA CYS A 454 -22.61 15.17 -17.24
C CYS A 454 -23.81 15.09 -18.17
N GLU A 455 -24.86 14.36 -17.79
CA GLU A 455 -26.04 14.21 -18.63
C GLU A 455 -26.74 15.54 -18.95
N LYS A 456 -26.71 16.49 -18.01
CA LYS A 456 -27.19 17.86 -18.21
C LYS A 456 -26.02 18.80 -18.52
N GLU A 457 -26.25 19.74 -19.43
CA GLU A 457 -25.22 20.66 -19.90
C GLU A 457 -24.87 21.73 -18.85
N GLU A 458 -25.87 22.12 -18.06
CA GLU A 458 -25.75 23.03 -16.92
C GLU A 458 -24.98 22.45 -15.72
N ASP A 459 -24.88 21.12 -15.62
CA ASP A 459 -24.16 20.46 -14.54
C ASP A 459 -22.64 20.53 -14.82
N VAL A 460 -21.92 21.19 -13.91
CA VAL A 460 -20.47 21.32 -13.95
C VAL A 460 -19.86 20.50 -12.81
N PRO A 461 -19.01 19.50 -13.11
CA PRO A 461 -18.24 18.80 -12.08
C PRO A 461 -17.39 19.76 -11.26
N LEU A 462 -17.27 19.53 -9.95
CA LEU A 462 -16.49 20.38 -9.04
C LEU A 462 -15.08 20.63 -9.57
N HIS A 463 -14.39 19.57 -9.99
CA HIS A 463 -12.98 19.63 -10.41
C HIS A 463 -12.76 20.19 -11.83
N GLN A 464 -13.78 20.86 -12.38
CA GLN A 464 -13.72 21.71 -13.59
C GLN A 464 -13.93 23.21 -13.26
N LEU A 465 -14.15 23.55 -11.99
CA LEU A 465 -14.32 24.91 -11.50
C LEU A 465 -12.97 25.55 -11.14
N GLU A 466 -12.88 26.87 -11.18
CA GLU A 466 -11.66 27.58 -10.80
C GLU A 466 -11.31 27.36 -9.34
N GLY A 467 -10.01 27.30 -9.03
CA GLY A 467 -9.52 27.14 -7.66
C GLY A 467 -9.59 25.71 -7.14
N THR A 468 -10.06 24.76 -7.97
CA THR A 468 -10.13 23.33 -7.64
C THR A 468 -8.92 22.56 -8.18
N MET A 469 -8.64 21.40 -7.59
CA MET A 469 -7.69 20.43 -8.13
C MET A 469 -8.32 19.74 -9.33
N ALA A 470 -7.68 19.84 -10.49
CA ALA A 470 -8.24 19.31 -11.73
C ALA A 470 -8.40 17.78 -11.71
N ASP A 471 -9.39 17.30 -12.46
CA ASP A 471 -9.52 15.89 -12.83
C ASP A 471 -8.41 15.45 -13.81
N PRO A 472 -8.05 14.15 -13.84
CA PRO A 472 -8.54 13.04 -13.02
C PRO A 472 -7.84 12.96 -11.65
N SER A 473 -8.18 11.94 -10.86
CA SER A 473 -7.39 11.51 -9.71
C SER A 473 -5.95 11.20 -10.13
N SER A 474 -4.98 11.34 -9.21
CA SER A 474 -3.58 11.03 -9.48
C SER A 474 -3.22 9.62 -9.06
N ASP A 475 -2.29 9.02 -9.79
CA ASP A 475 -1.57 7.81 -9.38
C ASP A 475 -0.32 8.24 -8.60
N SER A 476 -0.10 7.63 -7.44
CA SER A 476 1.10 7.89 -6.62
C SER A 476 2.11 6.76 -6.70
N SER A 477 1.87 5.76 -7.55
CA SER A 477 2.83 4.70 -7.79
C SER A 477 4.09 5.21 -8.52
N GLN A 478 4.02 6.41 -9.08
CA GLN A 478 5.13 7.19 -9.59
C GLN A 478 4.94 8.69 -9.32
N LEU A 479 6.04 9.38 -9.01
CA LEU A 479 6.05 10.83 -8.79
C LEU A 479 7.45 11.38 -9.09
N LEU A 480 7.54 12.41 -9.93
CA LEU A 480 8.78 13.15 -10.14
C LEU A 480 8.70 14.46 -9.36
N ILE A 481 9.67 14.74 -8.48
CA ILE A 481 9.58 15.86 -7.55
C ILE A 481 10.95 16.45 -7.20
N SER A 482 11.04 17.77 -7.17
CA SER A 482 12.20 18.52 -6.69
C SER A 482 11.98 18.91 -5.23
N LYS A 483 12.85 18.44 -4.31
CA LYS A 483 12.78 18.86 -2.91
C LYS A 483 13.05 20.35 -2.75
N ARG A 484 13.90 20.94 -3.59
CA ARG A 484 14.14 22.38 -3.59
C ARG A 484 12.83 23.18 -3.71
N GLU A 485 11.95 22.79 -4.61
CA GLU A 485 10.70 23.50 -4.85
C GLU A 485 9.54 23.00 -3.98
N HIS A 486 9.55 21.70 -3.62
CA HIS A 486 8.41 20.98 -3.05
C HIS A 486 8.64 20.33 -1.68
N ILE A 487 9.67 20.72 -0.92
CA ILE A 487 9.86 20.15 0.44
C ILE A 487 8.62 20.36 1.33
N GLY A 488 7.97 21.51 1.23
CA GLY A 488 6.72 21.79 1.94
C GLY A 488 5.58 20.87 1.49
N THR A 489 5.47 20.58 0.19
CA THR A 489 4.50 19.63 -0.37
C THR A 489 4.71 18.23 0.20
N ILE A 490 5.96 17.75 0.30
CA ILE A 490 6.30 16.43 0.86
C ILE A 490 5.92 16.36 2.34
N ILE A 491 6.21 17.40 3.12
CA ILE A 491 5.89 17.43 4.55
C ILE A 491 4.38 17.52 4.79
N LEU A 492 3.67 18.34 4.02
CA LEU A 492 2.22 18.47 4.15
C LEU A 492 1.50 17.20 3.66
N SER A 493 1.99 16.52 2.63
CA SER A 493 1.45 15.22 2.23
C SER A 493 1.69 14.16 3.32
N MET A 494 2.83 14.21 4.01
CA MET A 494 3.10 13.34 5.17
C MET A 494 2.11 13.59 6.32
N TYR A 495 1.75 14.85 6.59
CA TYR A 495 0.71 15.19 7.56
C TYR A 495 -0.66 14.65 7.14
N TYR A 496 -1.06 14.84 5.89
CA TYR A 496 -2.30 14.27 5.35
C TYR A 496 -2.31 12.74 5.39
N ASN A 497 -1.19 12.07 5.10
CA ASN A 497 -1.07 10.61 5.19
C ASN A 497 -1.06 10.10 6.64
N THR A 498 -0.53 10.89 7.58
CA THR A 498 -0.54 10.54 9.01
C THR A 498 -1.96 10.53 9.56
N TYR A 499 -2.75 11.54 9.17
CA TYR A 499 -4.14 11.73 9.60
C TYR A 499 -5.15 11.32 8.51
N GLY A 500 -4.70 10.53 7.55
CA GLY A 500 -5.46 10.12 6.38
C GLY A 500 -6.64 9.23 6.75
N PRO A 501 -6.43 8.06 7.38
CA PRO A 501 -7.49 7.09 7.64
C PRO A 501 -8.68 7.66 8.43
N GLU A 502 -8.42 8.57 9.36
CA GLU A 502 -9.45 9.16 10.21
C GLU A 502 -10.08 10.44 9.63
N TYR A 503 -9.36 11.24 8.83
CA TYR A 503 -9.84 12.57 8.41
C TYR A 503 -9.60 12.86 6.93
N TYR A 504 -8.33 12.88 6.47
CA TYR A 504 -8.02 13.40 5.13
C TYR A 504 -8.36 12.43 4.00
N TYR A 505 -8.25 11.10 4.18
CA TYR A 505 -8.65 10.14 3.15
C TYR A 505 -10.17 10.14 2.91
N PRO A 506 -11.04 10.13 3.95
CA PRO A 506 -12.46 10.38 3.78
C PRO A 506 -12.76 11.67 3.00
N ILE A 507 -12.08 12.77 3.31
CA ILE A 507 -12.30 14.07 2.65
C ILE A 507 -11.82 14.06 1.19
N LEU A 508 -10.64 13.51 0.91
CA LEU A 508 -10.01 13.55 -0.41
C LEU A 508 -10.57 12.50 -1.38
N SER A 509 -11.10 11.38 -0.88
CA SER A 509 -11.52 10.27 -1.74
C SER A 509 -12.95 9.78 -1.48
N GLN A 510 -13.59 10.20 -0.38
CA GLN A 510 -14.97 9.82 -0.04
C GLN A 510 -15.27 8.31 -0.13
N GLY A 511 -14.27 7.47 0.19
CA GLY A 511 -14.38 6.02 0.14
C GLY A 511 -14.25 5.40 -1.25
N ALA A 512 -13.89 6.17 -2.27
CA ALA A 512 -13.68 5.70 -3.63
C ALA A 512 -12.51 4.71 -3.76
N SER A 513 -12.51 3.97 -4.87
CA SER A 513 -11.48 2.98 -5.19
C SER A 513 -10.07 3.58 -5.18
N GLY A 514 -9.15 2.86 -4.55
CA GLY A 514 -7.77 3.31 -4.39
C GLY A 514 -7.59 4.44 -3.38
N GLN A 515 -8.53 4.66 -2.46
CA GLN A 515 -8.37 5.63 -1.37
C GLN A 515 -7.04 5.41 -0.62
N GLY A 516 -6.27 6.48 -0.45
CA GLY A 516 -4.98 6.44 0.21
C GLY A 516 -4.15 7.69 -0.07
N ASP A 517 -2.84 7.50 -0.17
CA ASP A 517 -1.83 8.52 -0.41
C ASP A 517 -1.91 9.21 -1.77
N LYS A 518 -2.60 8.60 -2.73
CA LYS A 518 -2.65 9.06 -4.12
C LYS A 518 -3.09 10.51 -4.32
N GLU A 519 -4.02 10.99 -3.49
CA GLU A 519 -4.55 12.35 -3.56
C GLU A 519 -3.71 13.36 -2.76
N THR A 520 -2.86 12.89 -1.85
CA THR A 520 -2.24 13.75 -0.83
C THR A 520 -1.15 14.67 -1.35
N PHE A 521 -0.41 14.26 -2.38
CA PHE A 521 0.65 15.08 -2.97
C PHE A 521 0.10 16.29 -3.72
N ILE A 522 -0.91 16.08 -4.58
CA ILE A 522 -1.59 17.16 -5.30
C ILE A 522 -2.33 18.06 -4.30
N ALA A 523 -3.04 17.49 -3.32
CA ALA A 523 -3.71 18.26 -2.26
C ALA A 523 -2.74 19.14 -1.48
N ALA A 524 -1.52 18.65 -1.21
CA ALA A 524 -0.49 19.41 -0.51
C ALA A 524 0.11 20.52 -1.38
N ALA A 525 0.38 20.25 -2.66
CA ALA A 525 0.86 21.25 -3.59
C ALA A 525 -0.17 22.38 -3.78
N HIS A 526 -1.45 22.01 -3.94
CA HIS A 526 -2.56 22.94 -4.08
C HIS A 526 -2.75 23.83 -2.84
N ALA A 527 -2.69 23.24 -1.65
CA ALA A 527 -2.78 23.98 -0.39
C ALA A 527 -1.63 24.97 -0.17
N LEU A 528 -0.48 24.75 -0.82
CA LEU A 528 0.73 25.58 -0.69
C LEU A 528 0.99 26.49 -1.91
N ASP A 529 0.04 26.59 -2.85
CA ASP A 529 0.20 27.34 -4.11
C ASP A 529 1.43 26.92 -4.93
N LYS A 530 1.80 25.64 -4.84
CA LYS A 530 2.90 25.07 -5.62
C LYS A 530 2.39 24.58 -6.96
N LYS A 531 3.12 24.95 -8.02
CA LYS A 531 2.84 24.48 -9.38
C LYS A 531 3.13 23.00 -9.49
N TYR A 532 2.43 22.30 -10.37
CA TYR A 532 2.69 20.92 -10.72
C TYR A 532 2.13 20.65 -12.11
N TYR A 533 2.73 19.68 -12.80
CA TYR A 533 2.21 19.19 -14.06
C TYR A 533 1.59 17.81 -13.85
N THR A 534 0.37 17.61 -14.36
CA THR A 534 -0.27 16.30 -14.44
C THR A 534 -0.32 15.89 -15.90
N VAL A 535 0.26 14.72 -16.20
CA VAL A 535 0.21 14.11 -17.52
C VAL A 535 -1.24 14.02 -17.97
N LYS A 536 -1.50 14.47 -19.19
CA LYS A 536 -2.85 14.62 -19.75
C LYS A 536 -3.32 13.37 -20.47
N LYS A 537 -2.42 12.53 -20.94
CA LYS A 537 -2.78 11.22 -21.47
C LYS A 537 -3.29 10.29 -20.37
N MET A 538 -4.50 9.74 -20.52
CA MET A 538 -5.02 8.76 -19.55
C MET A 538 -4.28 7.43 -19.64
N PRO A 539 -4.14 6.69 -18.52
CA PRO A 539 -3.68 5.31 -18.55
C PRO A 539 -4.53 4.41 -19.46
N GLU A 540 -3.87 3.46 -20.12
CA GLU A 540 -4.50 2.45 -20.97
C GLU A 540 -4.21 1.04 -20.44
N PHE A 541 -5.17 0.12 -20.55
CA PHE A 541 -4.94 -1.25 -20.11
C PHE A 541 -4.16 -2.05 -21.17
N VAL A 542 -3.11 -2.74 -20.72
CA VAL A 542 -2.32 -3.66 -21.53
C VAL A 542 -2.55 -5.08 -21.04
N GLY A 543 -2.69 -6.02 -21.97
CA GLY A 543 -3.16 -7.35 -21.64
C GLY A 543 -3.09 -8.33 -22.78
N SER A 544 -3.46 -9.58 -22.50
CA SER A 544 -3.46 -10.67 -23.47
C SER A 544 -4.77 -11.45 -23.46
N LEU A 545 -5.06 -12.11 -24.59
CA LEU A 545 -6.18 -13.03 -24.72
C LEU A 545 -5.74 -14.41 -24.23
N VAL A 546 -6.34 -14.91 -23.15
CA VAL A 546 -6.06 -16.25 -22.62
C VAL A 546 -7.36 -17.03 -22.59
N GLN A 547 -7.41 -18.16 -23.30
CA GLN A 547 -8.60 -19.01 -23.42
C GLN A 547 -9.85 -18.20 -23.84
N GLU A 548 -9.71 -17.40 -24.89
CA GLU A 548 -10.77 -16.51 -25.43
C GLU A 548 -11.26 -15.41 -24.48
N LYS A 549 -10.63 -15.23 -23.32
CA LYS A 549 -10.93 -14.17 -22.35
C LYS A 549 -9.80 -13.14 -22.31
N TRP A 550 -10.12 -11.88 -22.62
CA TRP A 550 -9.14 -10.80 -22.52
C TRP A 550 -8.86 -10.46 -21.06
N ARG A 551 -7.59 -10.23 -20.73
CA ARG A 551 -7.12 -9.95 -19.38
C ARG A 551 -6.20 -8.74 -19.37
N ALA A 552 -6.61 -7.70 -18.64
CA ALA A 552 -5.71 -6.60 -18.28
C ALA A 552 -4.65 -7.10 -17.29
N ASN A 553 -3.40 -7.13 -17.72
CA ASN A 553 -2.25 -7.59 -16.93
C ASN A 553 -1.40 -6.42 -16.43
N ALA A 554 -1.44 -5.28 -17.13
CA ALA A 554 -0.80 -4.03 -16.72
C ALA A 554 -1.64 -2.80 -17.12
N MET A 555 -1.24 -1.66 -16.58
CA MET A 555 -1.70 -0.34 -16.98
C MET A 555 -0.52 0.44 -17.56
N ALA A 556 -0.62 0.85 -18.82
CA ALA A 556 0.35 1.68 -19.52
C ALA A 556 0.14 3.15 -19.19
N GLN A 557 1.23 3.84 -18.85
CA GLN A 557 1.29 5.27 -18.60
C GLN A 557 2.42 5.89 -19.42
N PHE A 558 2.28 7.19 -19.68
CA PHE A 558 2.91 7.82 -20.85
C PHE A 558 4.03 8.80 -20.48
N ASP A 559 4.88 9.09 -21.46
CA ASP A 559 6.00 10.02 -21.32
C ASP A 559 5.51 11.45 -21.10
N ALA A 560 5.87 12.03 -19.94
CA ALA A 560 5.43 13.38 -19.58
C ALA A 560 6.03 14.49 -20.47
N THR A 561 7.19 14.25 -21.09
CA THR A 561 7.84 15.23 -21.98
C THR A 561 7.07 15.33 -23.28
N GLU A 562 6.82 14.19 -23.93
CA GLU A 562 6.06 14.15 -25.18
C GLU A 562 4.61 14.60 -24.96
N ASP A 563 3.99 14.18 -23.85
CA ASP A 563 2.64 14.59 -23.48
C ASP A 563 2.52 16.12 -23.31
N TYR A 564 3.51 16.76 -22.68
CA TYR A 564 3.55 18.22 -22.56
C TYR A 564 3.69 18.91 -23.92
N GLU A 565 4.55 18.40 -24.80
CA GLU A 565 4.73 18.95 -26.14
C GLU A 565 3.45 18.87 -26.99
N ILE A 566 2.72 17.76 -26.89
CA ILE A 566 1.43 17.59 -27.56
C ILE A 566 0.39 18.56 -26.96
N ALA A 567 0.30 18.63 -25.63
CA ALA A 567 -0.62 19.53 -24.95
C ALA A 567 -0.39 21.01 -25.30
N GLU A 568 0.88 21.44 -25.42
CA GLU A 568 1.22 22.79 -25.85
C GLU A 568 0.88 23.03 -27.33
N ARG A 569 1.21 22.07 -28.20
CA ARG A 569 0.98 22.19 -29.66
C ARG A 569 -0.50 22.29 -30.01
N TYR A 570 -1.34 21.54 -29.30
CA TYR A 570 -2.77 21.46 -29.56
C TYR A 570 -3.63 22.19 -28.53
N ARG A 571 -3.04 23.10 -27.74
CA ARG A 571 -3.73 23.82 -26.64
C ARG A 571 -5.05 24.46 -27.07
N ASP A 572 -5.10 25.02 -28.28
CA ASP A 572 -6.28 25.71 -28.82
C ASP A 572 -7.11 24.86 -29.81
N SER A 573 -6.76 23.58 -29.96
CA SER A 573 -7.49 22.66 -30.85
C SER A 573 -8.90 22.42 -30.32
N THR A 574 -9.89 22.52 -31.20
CA THR A 574 -11.28 22.10 -30.92
C THR A 574 -11.59 20.72 -31.51
N GLU A 575 -10.63 20.14 -32.25
CA GLU A 575 -10.72 18.81 -32.85
C GLU A 575 -10.02 17.75 -31.99
N GLU A 576 -10.33 16.48 -32.25
CA GLU A 576 -9.70 15.34 -31.57
C GLU A 576 -8.25 15.16 -32.05
N VAL A 577 -7.33 15.04 -31.10
CA VAL A 577 -5.89 14.90 -31.38
C VAL A 577 -5.55 13.43 -31.47
N ALA A 578 -5.14 12.99 -32.66
CA ALA A 578 -4.73 11.60 -32.92
C ALA A 578 -3.28 11.30 -32.51
N GLU A 579 -2.45 12.34 -32.33
CA GLU A 579 -1.08 12.19 -31.82
C GLU A 579 -1.09 11.72 -30.37
N GLN A 580 -0.17 10.82 -30.02
CA GLN A 580 -0.11 10.19 -28.72
C GLN A 580 1.36 10.13 -28.26
N PRO A 581 1.65 10.39 -26.98
CA PRO A 581 2.97 10.22 -26.41
C PRO A 581 3.35 8.74 -26.37
N ALA A 582 4.65 8.45 -26.32
CA ALA A 582 5.14 7.09 -26.11
C ALA A 582 4.74 6.54 -24.73
N VAL A 583 4.51 5.23 -24.65
CA VAL A 583 4.38 4.53 -23.37
C VAL A 583 5.74 4.54 -22.67
N LEU A 584 5.77 5.03 -21.44
CA LEU A 584 6.98 5.11 -20.63
C LEU A 584 6.98 4.09 -19.50
N LEU A 585 5.81 3.77 -18.94
CA LEU A 585 5.68 3.00 -17.71
C LEU A 585 4.59 1.94 -17.84
N LEU A 586 4.86 0.76 -17.27
CA LEU A 586 3.86 -0.27 -17.00
C LEU A 586 3.68 -0.44 -15.50
N HIS A 587 2.48 -0.14 -15.01
CA HIS A 587 2.04 -0.57 -13.69
C HIS A 587 1.52 -2.00 -13.80
N VAL A 588 2.34 -2.95 -13.35
CA VAL A 588 2.10 -4.39 -13.52
C VAL A 588 1.49 -4.96 -12.25
N LYS A 589 0.49 -5.82 -12.36
CA LYS A 589 -0.03 -6.52 -11.18
C LYS A 589 1.08 -7.40 -10.59
N SER A 590 1.39 -7.23 -9.31
CA SER A 590 2.54 -7.87 -8.63
C SER A 590 2.59 -9.41 -8.65
N ARG A 591 1.56 -10.10 -9.17
CA ARG A 591 1.55 -11.56 -9.40
C ARG A 591 2.01 -11.97 -10.80
N GLU A 592 1.96 -11.07 -11.78
CA GLU A 592 2.17 -11.39 -13.20
C GLU A 592 3.64 -11.68 -13.52
N LEU A 593 4.57 -10.95 -12.89
CA LEU A 593 6.03 -11.13 -13.03
C LEU A 593 6.63 -12.00 -11.92
N HIS A 594 5.83 -12.91 -11.36
CA HIS A 594 6.31 -13.92 -10.43
C HIS A 594 6.29 -15.29 -11.11
N PRO A 595 7.45 -15.87 -11.49
CA PRO A 595 7.52 -17.01 -12.41
C PRO A 595 6.74 -18.23 -11.91
N TRP A 596 6.72 -18.48 -10.60
CA TRP A 596 5.95 -19.55 -10.00
C TRP A 596 4.43 -19.28 -9.97
N ARG A 597 3.98 -18.23 -9.28
CA ARG A 597 2.55 -17.84 -9.19
C ARG A 597 1.86 -17.77 -10.54
N LYS A 598 2.53 -17.23 -11.57
CA LYS A 598 1.96 -17.10 -12.91
C LYS A 598 1.42 -18.43 -13.45
N TYR A 599 2.05 -19.56 -13.12
CA TYR A 599 1.69 -20.86 -13.67
C TYR A 599 1.16 -21.87 -12.66
N HIS A 600 1.29 -21.61 -11.36
CA HIS A 600 0.88 -22.53 -10.30
C HIS A 600 -0.26 -22.00 -9.42
N ASP A 601 -0.71 -20.75 -9.60
CA ASP A 601 -1.91 -20.23 -8.93
C ASP A 601 -3.17 -20.51 -9.77
N GLU A 602 -3.94 -21.54 -9.39
CA GLU A 602 -5.17 -21.95 -10.08
C GLU A 602 -6.26 -20.86 -10.08
N ARG A 603 -6.17 -19.86 -9.19
CA ARG A 603 -7.10 -18.72 -9.17
C ARG A 603 -6.90 -17.79 -10.37
N VAL A 604 -5.78 -17.92 -11.08
CA VAL A 604 -5.43 -17.05 -12.19
C VAL A 604 -4.92 -17.87 -13.39
N PRO A 605 -5.81 -18.33 -14.28
CA PRO A 605 -5.39 -19.13 -15.43
C PRO A 605 -4.65 -18.26 -16.46
N HIS A 606 -3.32 -18.18 -16.35
CA HIS A 606 -2.43 -17.65 -17.40
C HIS A 606 -1.99 -18.74 -18.38
N LYS A 607 -2.46 -19.97 -18.20
CA LYS A 607 -2.17 -21.07 -19.09
C LYS A 607 -2.98 -20.90 -20.39
N GLY A 608 -2.28 -20.49 -21.45
CA GLY A 608 -2.79 -20.60 -22.81
C GLY A 608 -3.01 -22.06 -23.21
N VAL A 609 -3.38 -22.28 -24.47
CA VAL A 609 -3.61 -23.64 -25.01
C VAL A 609 -2.36 -24.52 -24.90
N THR A 610 -1.18 -23.91 -24.99
CA THR A 610 0.13 -24.58 -24.86
C THR A 610 0.64 -24.66 -23.41
N GLY A 611 -0.15 -24.20 -22.43
CA GLY A 611 0.28 -24.09 -21.03
C GLY A 611 1.07 -22.82 -20.70
N ARG A 612 1.47 -22.02 -21.70
CA ARG A 612 2.19 -20.75 -21.56
C ARG A 612 1.44 -19.62 -22.29
N SER A 613 1.70 -18.36 -21.92
CA SER A 613 1.14 -17.20 -22.62
C SER A 613 2.01 -15.95 -22.43
N ARG A 614 1.93 -15.01 -23.38
CA ARG A 614 2.39 -13.63 -23.18
C ARG A 614 1.53 -12.89 -22.16
N LEU A 615 2.12 -11.96 -21.43
CA LEU A 615 1.45 -11.04 -20.52
C LEU A 615 0.82 -9.87 -21.26
N TYR A 616 1.55 -9.27 -22.19
CA TYR A 616 1.14 -7.99 -22.77
C TYR A 616 0.52 -8.11 -24.17
N GLY A 617 0.42 -9.35 -24.67
CA GLY A 617 -0.05 -9.64 -26.03
C GLY A 617 1.08 -9.60 -27.05
N ASP A 618 0.82 -10.15 -28.24
CA ASP A 618 1.85 -10.35 -29.27
C ASP A 618 2.28 -9.04 -29.95
N GLU A 619 1.42 -8.02 -29.94
CA GLU A 619 1.70 -6.71 -30.55
C GLU A 619 2.39 -5.73 -29.61
N PHE A 620 2.49 -6.04 -28.32
CA PHE A 620 3.09 -5.12 -27.35
C PHE A 620 4.56 -4.77 -27.62
N PRO A 621 5.41 -5.67 -28.14
CA PRO A 621 6.76 -5.30 -28.56
C PRO A 621 6.81 -4.16 -29.59
N ASN A 622 5.79 -4.03 -30.46
CA ASN A 622 5.69 -2.91 -31.40
C ASN A 622 5.38 -1.59 -30.68
N VAL A 623 4.55 -1.64 -29.64
CA VAL A 623 4.19 -0.48 -28.81
C VAL A 623 5.37 -0.03 -27.94
N ALA A 624 6.05 -0.99 -27.28
CA ALA A 624 7.22 -0.72 -26.44
C ALA A 624 8.51 -0.47 -27.25
N LYS A 625 8.50 -0.76 -28.56
CA LYS A 625 9.65 -0.71 -29.49
C LYS A 625 10.74 -1.77 -29.24
N TYR A 626 10.51 -2.70 -28.31
CA TYR A 626 11.31 -3.89 -28.05
C TYR A 626 10.49 -4.91 -27.25
N ASP A 627 10.96 -6.16 -27.17
CA ASP A 627 10.27 -7.21 -26.41
C ASP A 627 10.56 -7.09 -24.89
N PHE A 628 9.91 -6.12 -24.25
CA PHE A 628 10.03 -5.86 -22.82
C PHE A 628 9.76 -7.09 -21.95
N GLU A 629 8.79 -7.93 -22.34
CA GLU A 629 8.51 -9.16 -21.60
C GLU A 629 9.72 -10.09 -21.67
N LEU A 630 10.18 -10.43 -22.86
CA LEU A 630 11.34 -11.32 -23.05
C LEU A 630 12.58 -10.83 -22.29
N GLU A 631 12.93 -9.56 -22.40
CA GLU A 631 14.09 -9.00 -21.71
C GLU A 631 13.91 -9.04 -20.18
N THR A 632 12.71 -8.74 -19.67
CA THR A 632 12.44 -8.88 -18.23
C THR A 632 12.58 -10.33 -17.77
N TRP A 633 12.17 -11.33 -18.57
CA TRP A 633 12.36 -12.74 -18.24
C TRP A 633 13.83 -13.17 -18.31
N ARG A 634 14.64 -12.63 -19.22
CA ARG A 634 16.11 -12.82 -19.24
C ARG A 634 16.77 -12.26 -17.98
N ASN A 635 16.28 -11.13 -17.48
CA ASN A 635 16.70 -10.61 -16.18
C ASN A 635 16.37 -11.58 -15.03
N MET A 636 15.22 -12.27 -15.09
CA MET A 636 14.89 -13.33 -14.11
C MET A 636 15.84 -14.53 -14.22
N GLU A 637 16.23 -14.94 -15.43
CA GLU A 637 17.19 -16.03 -15.66
C GLU A 637 18.53 -15.69 -15.01
N LYS A 638 19.02 -14.48 -15.26
CA LYS A 638 20.25 -13.99 -14.63
C LYS A 638 20.19 -14.09 -13.10
N LEU A 639 19.12 -13.57 -12.48
CA LEU A 639 18.98 -13.54 -11.03
C LEU A 639 18.86 -14.93 -10.41
N LEU A 640 18.06 -15.82 -11.01
CA LEU A 640 17.68 -17.11 -10.42
C LEU A 640 18.57 -18.27 -10.90
N CYS A 641 18.94 -18.31 -12.17
CA CYS A 641 19.68 -19.42 -12.77
C CYS A 641 21.19 -19.22 -12.67
N GLU A 642 21.69 -18.02 -13.01
CA GLU A 642 23.12 -17.72 -13.02
C GLU A 642 23.63 -17.31 -11.63
N ASP A 643 23.09 -16.21 -11.11
CA ASP A 643 23.56 -15.59 -9.87
C ASP A 643 22.99 -16.31 -8.62
N LYS A 644 21.93 -17.12 -8.81
CA LYS A 644 21.26 -17.94 -7.78
C LYS A 644 20.88 -17.13 -6.53
N ILE A 645 20.41 -15.91 -6.75
CA ILE A 645 19.98 -15.01 -5.68
C ILE A 645 18.70 -15.57 -5.04
N ARG A 646 18.66 -15.53 -3.71
CA ARG A 646 17.49 -15.95 -2.94
C ARG A 646 16.61 -14.74 -2.63
N PHE A 647 15.34 -14.85 -2.98
CA PHE A 647 14.33 -13.85 -2.66
C PHE A 647 13.29 -14.43 -1.71
N HIS A 648 12.97 -13.66 -0.66
CA HIS A 648 11.97 -14.02 0.35
C HIS A 648 10.60 -14.38 -0.25
N VAL A 649 10.24 -13.80 -1.41
CA VAL A 649 8.97 -14.08 -2.08
C VAL A 649 8.84 -15.56 -2.48
N PHE A 650 9.92 -16.21 -2.91
CA PHE A 650 9.94 -17.64 -3.27
C PHE A 650 10.05 -18.52 -2.02
N GLU A 651 10.89 -18.13 -1.04
CA GLU A 651 11.06 -18.88 0.21
C GLU A 651 9.73 -19.01 0.98
N ARG A 652 8.94 -17.93 1.02
CA ARG A 652 7.61 -17.93 1.63
C ARG A 652 6.65 -18.94 0.99
N GLU A 653 6.85 -19.23 -0.29
CA GLU A 653 6.02 -20.17 -1.05
C GLU A 653 6.57 -21.60 -1.01
N GLY A 654 7.69 -21.83 -0.33
CA GLY A 654 8.38 -23.12 -0.35
C GLY A 654 8.96 -23.47 -1.72
N VAL A 655 9.20 -22.46 -2.57
CA VAL A 655 9.73 -22.64 -3.94
C VAL A 655 11.24 -22.44 -3.90
N SER A 656 11.97 -23.45 -4.35
CA SER A 656 13.43 -23.34 -4.50
C SER A 656 13.81 -22.42 -5.66
N THR A 657 15.00 -21.83 -5.59
CA THR A 657 15.55 -21.03 -6.69
C THR A 657 15.65 -21.84 -7.98
N GLU A 658 15.95 -23.15 -7.89
CA GLU A 658 16.01 -24.07 -9.02
C GLU A 658 14.64 -24.30 -9.67
N GLU A 659 13.57 -24.45 -8.87
CA GLU A 659 12.20 -24.59 -9.39
C GLU A 659 11.73 -23.31 -10.08
N ALA A 660 11.99 -22.15 -9.47
CA ALA A 660 11.67 -20.86 -10.07
C ALA A 660 12.46 -20.63 -11.38
N CYS A 661 13.75 -20.99 -11.40
CA CYS A 661 14.60 -20.92 -12.60
C CYS A 661 14.04 -21.78 -13.74
N ARG A 662 13.57 -23.01 -13.47
CA ARG A 662 12.97 -23.86 -14.51
C ARG A 662 11.75 -23.19 -15.16
N GLU A 663 10.87 -22.59 -14.36
CA GLU A 663 9.71 -21.84 -14.89
C GLU A 663 10.13 -20.65 -15.77
N VAL A 664 11.21 -19.98 -15.41
CA VAL A 664 11.78 -18.89 -16.22
C VAL A 664 12.29 -19.38 -17.56
N LEU A 665 13.10 -20.45 -17.57
CA LEU A 665 13.67 -20.99 -18.81
C LEU A 665 12.60 -21.49 -19.77
N GLU A 666 11.57 -22.16 -19.26
CA GLU A 666 10.44 -22.61 -20.08
C GLU A 666 9.65 -21.44 -20.68
N GLN A 667 9.48 -20.35 -19.93
CA GLN A 667 8.83 -19.15 -20.45
C GLN A 667 9.68 -18.43 -21.50
N ILE A 668 11.00 -18.29 -21.29
CA ILE A 668 11.91 -17.69 -22.28
C ILE A 668 11.83 -18.47 -23.59
N ALA A 669 11.95 -19.80 -23.53
CA ALA A 669 11.85 -20.65 -24.72
C ALA A 669 10.50 -20.46 -25.45
N TYR A 670 9.41 -20.33 -24.69
CA TYR A 670 8.10 -20.00 -25.27
C TYR A 670 8.11 -18.62 -25.96
N LEU A 671 8.61 -17.57 -25.31
CA LEU A 671 8.64 -16.22 -25.87
C LEU A 671 9.53 -16.12 -27.12
N GLU A 672 10.69 -16.78 -27.14
CA GLU A 672 11.60 -16.82 -28.30
C GLU A 672 11.02 -17.61 -29.48
N SER A 673 10.31 -18.72 -29.21
CA SER A 673 9.64 -19.49 -30.27
C SER A 673 8.42 -18.77 -30.86
N ASN A 674 7.93 -17.71 -30.20
CA ASN A 674 6.78 -16.90 -30.59
C ASN A 674 7.14 -15.40 -30.69
N SER A 675 8.42 -15.07 -30.92
CA SER A 675 8.82 -13.71 -31.28
C SER A 675 8.54 -13.49 -32.77
N MET A 676 7.70 -12.51 -33.11
CA MET A 676 7.48 -12.08 -34.49
C MET A 676 8.60 -11.15 -34.96
#